data_AF-A0A919VPW4-F1
#
_entry.id   AF-A0A919VPW4-F1
#
_cell.length_a   1.000
_cell.length_b   1.000
_cell.length_c   1.000
_cell.angle_alpha   90.00
_cell.angle_beta   90.00
_cell.angle_gamma   90.00
#
_symmetry.space_group_name_H-M   'P 1'
#
loop_
_entity.id
_entity.type
_entity.pdbx_description
1 polymer ?
#
loop_
_entity_poly.entity_id
_entity_poly.type
_entity_poly.pdbx_seq_one_letter_code
_entity_poly.pdbx_strand_id
1 'polypeptide(L)'
;MSTHRRPAPRGEAPSTRRRAPADRGRRRATPRPHRLLPVLLGVAMLGIGGVVGPSVVGGGWTGDGGGRDGERITYAAKPADNPGLGLVYFGLKPGDADSLCAGVYELDEETCTHGPDPAPAGLKVTRDVTPVTAKVPEPADPAREPATVPPDAEIVRDQGGSSLSPGAPALIPDAAPGEADFVMGTHDVACEGDGRTGKRVQVLYLHEFGTPSRYADFLGSMRTWSAGVDQIFDASAAETGGSRHVRFVTTPQCRVDVAEVQVPEAALESFTGNIDALQTLGYNRTDRKYLIFADTNVYCGIGTFVADKRPGLGNRNNGGPSYGRVDAGCWSSVVAAREVTQMLGARLQDSPNSTGAGSCTDDYDLMCNKDRSNTPLRTVCPKKHEDRLDCGHDDYFNTDPKPKSYLAENWNVAQSEFLLRSDGGDDVPDAPNAVPAEPDATPRAKPSTKATEAPAPEAPAPTATGGDASDGGGDAVPPGAAPGPTAPGGPAATTGAPAADPTTAVPTVPAALATTPAVAPAVQAVLEVREPNSTSVRLTWSAAGPKASYDVEVDGVKIATTVATRARLIGLRPDAKYQVAIRSTNGYLAKGTAQSAPAARPAANTWFVLTNSLTGGAADLYAARTANGTPVTLGGPDGDSQQQWKLVPAAAGAFSLQSRATGKCVIPLDGNPVAGAPLVQGDCTSAGSGRWSLFATDYGFSLRTTAGGLVAGVGSQRFGASRLLVLQQPEQARHQSWTAVPG
;
A
#
# COMPACT_ATOMS: atom_id res chain seq x y z
N MET A 1 -4.97 62.65 11.03
CA MET A 1 -4.14 63.83 10.67
C MET A 1 -2.76 63.65 11.27
N SER A 2 -1.70 63.80 10.47
CA SER A 2 -0.31 63.72 10.93
C SER A 2 0.28 65.11 11.14
N THR A 3 1.03 65.32 12.22
CA THR A 3 2.01 66.41 12.49
C THR A 3 2.60 66.10 13.88
N HIS A 4 3.88 66.21 14.28
CA HIS A 4 5.17 66.67 13.74
C HIS A 4 6.27 66.08 14.70
N ARG A 5 7.62 66.06 14.50
CA ARG A 5 8.58 66.54 13.49
C ARG A 5 9.92 65.73 13.63
N ARG A 6 10.89 65.94 12.72
CA ARG A 6 12.35 65.63 12.83
C ARG A 6 13.11 66.92 13.30
N PRO A 7 14.45 67.02 13.57
CA PRO A 7 15.64 66.23 13.10
C PRO A 7 16.78 65.92 14.15
N ALA A 8 17.73 64.97 13.95
CA ALA A 8 19.12 65.01 13.38
C ALA A 8 20.15 65.96 14.08
N PRO A 9 21.52 65.88 13.92
CA PRO A 9 22.35 65.12 12.93
C PRO A 9 23.79 64.62 13.38
N ARG A 10 24.61 64.11 12.41
CA ARG A 10 26.11 63.94 12.38
C ARG A 10 26.76 62.95 13.41
N GLY A 11 27.93 62.32 13.19
CA GLY A 11 28.96 62.31 12.13
C GLY A 11 30.02 61.18 12.37
N GLU A 12 31.03 61.01 11.49
CA GLU A 12 31.85 59.78 11.33
C GLU A 12 33.05 59.52 12.30
N ALA A 13 33.31 58.21 12.58
CA ALA A 13 34.62 57.52 12.75
C ALA A 13 35.58 57.98 13.92
N PRO A 14 36.74 57.30 14.23
CA PRO A 14 37.39 56.14 13.58
C PRO A 14 38.07 55.05 14.47
N SER A 15 38.57 54.00 13.79
CA SER A 15 39.81 53.21 14.02
C SER A 15 40.09 52.43 15.32
N THR A 16 40.27 51.12 15.13
CA THR A 16 41.07 50.19 15.96
C THR A 16 42.58 50.29 15.66
N ARG A 17 43.49 50.01 16.63
CA ARG A 17 44.90 49.55 16.38
C ARG A 17 45.75 49.23 17.63
N ARG A 18 46.41 48.04 17.61
CA ARG A 18 47.83 47.68 17.97
C ARG A 18 47.90 46.16 18.24
N ARG A 19 48.45 45.30 17.36
CA ARG A 19 49.87 44.83 17.22
C ARG A 19 50.44 44.28 18.56
N ALA A 20 50.67 42.96 18.81
CA ALA A 20 51.48 41.89 18.16
C ALA A 20 53.01 41.97 18.48
N PRO A 21 53.88 40.91 18.41
CA PRO A 21 53.73 39.49 17.97
C PRO A 21 54.52 38.38 18.80
N ALA A 22 54.70 37.16 18.19
CA ALA A 22 55.59 36.01 18.53
C ALA A 22 55.12 35.01 19.63
N ASP A 23 55.46 33.69 19.66
CA ASP A 23 56.46 32.88 18.92
C ASP A 23 55.96 31.42 18.58
N ARG A 24 56.82 30.60 17.97
CA ARG A 24 56.64 29.26 17.34
C ARG A 24 56.30 28.10 18.29
N GLY A 25 55.62 27.07 17.76
CA GLY A 25 55.53 25.75 18.40
C GLY A 25 54.94 24.62 17.55
N ARG A 26 55.76 23.86 16.81
CA ARG A 26 55.34 22.58 16.19
C ARG A 26 55.19 21.48 17.25
N ARG A 27 54.17 20.62 17.15
CA ARG A 27 54.29 19.14 17.17
C ARG A 27 52.95 18.45 16.88
N ARG A 28 52.97 17.48 15.96
CA ARG A 28 51.93 16.44 15.81
C ARG A 28 52.10 15.42 16.94
N ALA A 29 51.00 14.79 17.36
CA ALA A 29 51.02 13.59 18.18
C ALA A 29 50.33 12.44 17.43
N THR A 30 51.00 11.29 17.34
CA THR A 30 50.50 10.01 16.82
C THR A 30 50.86 8.91 17.82
N PRO A 31 49.95 7.99 18.17
CA PRO A 31 50.33 6.71 18.76
C PRO A 31 50.78 5.71 17.69
N ARG A 32 51.56 4.70 18.11
CA ARG A 32 52.29 3.76 17.24
C ARG A 32 51.47 2.50 16.89
N PRO A 33 51.70 1.88 15.73
CA PRO A 33 51.50 0.44 15.56
C PRO A 33 52.77 -0.35 15.97
N HIS A 34 52.61 -1.57 16.48
CA HIS A 34 53.72 -2.49 16.70
C HIS A 34 53.98 -3.33 15.44
N ARG A 35 55.25 -3.41 15.02
CA ARG A 35 55.73 -4.39 14.03
C ARG A 35 56.46 -5.51 14.75
N LEU A 36 56.21 -6.75 14.31
CA LEU A 36 57.17 -7.85 14.39
C LEU A 36 57.34 -8.43 12.98
N LEU A 37 58.58 -8.63 12.57
CA LEU A 37 58.95 -9.25 11.29
C LEU A 37 60.39 -9.75 11.42
N PRO A 38 60.67 -11.01 11.04
CA PRO A 38 61.98 -11.41 10.58
C PRO A 38 62.02 -11.55 9.05
N VAL A 39 63.19 -11.26 8.51
CA VAL A 39 63.53 -11.22 7.08
C VAL A 39 63.95 -12.62 6.59
N LEU A 40 63.81 -12.91 5.28
CA LEU A 40 64.91 -13.41 4.41
C LEU A 40 64.48 -13.58 2.93
N LEU A 41 65.45 -13.33 2.04
CA LEU A 41 65.59 -13.48 0.57
C LEU A 41 64.48 -14.19 -0.25
N GLY A 42 64.24 -13.89 -1.54
CA GLY A 42 64.92 -12.99 -2.50
C GLY A 42 64.95 -13.59 -3.93
N VAL A 43 65.16 -12.77 -4.98
CA VAL A 43 65.28 -13.13 -6.43
C VAL A 43 63.95 -13.50 -7.14
N ALA A 44 63.66 -13.18 -8.42
CA ALA A 44 63.95 -12.01 -9.29
C ALA A 44 63.09 -12.07 -10.59
N MET A 45 62.98 -10.94 -11.30
CA MET A 45 62.64 -10.76 -12.74
C MET A 45 61.24 -11.12 -13.32
N LEU A 46 60.57 -10.07 -13.79
CA LEU A 46 59.90 -9.88 -15.09
C LEU A 46 59.12 -11.05 -15.76
N GLY A 47 57.79 -10.85 -15.86
CA GLY A 47 56.92 -11.45 -16.89
C GLY A 47 55.93 -10.41 -17.42
N ILE A 48 55.86 -10.24 -18.74
CA ILE A 48 55.05 -9.20 -19.42
C ILE A 48 53.67 -9.78 -19.79
N GLY A 49 52.61 -8.96 -19.63
CA GLY A 49 51.39 -9.05 -20.44
C GLY A 49 50.37 -10.13 -20.04
N GLY A 50 49.25 -9.70 -19.46
CA GLY A 50 48.07 -10.54 -19.23
C GLY A 50 46.81 -9.69 -19.44
N VAL A 51 46.17 -9.88 -20.59
CA VAL A 51 44.99 -9.16 -21.09
C VAL A 51 43.87 -9.04 -20.05
N VAL A 52 43.25 -7.85 -19.96
CA VAL A 52 41.93 -7.69 -19.33
C VAL A 52 40.91 -8.44 -20.19
N GLY A 53 40.59 -9.67 -19.79
CA GLY A 53 39.58 -10.48 -20.48
C GLY A 53 38.17 -9.90 -20.29
N PRO A 54 37.26 -10.12 -21.26
CA PRO A 54 35.85 -9.75 -21.09
C PRO A 54 35.22 -10.58 -19.97
N SER A 55 34.15 -10.04 -19.37
CA SER A 55 33.33 -10.78 -18.40
C SER A 55 32.89 -12.12 -18.97
N VAL A 56 33.28 -13.22 -18.32
CA VAL A 56 32.91 -14.56 -18.76
C VAL A 56 31.43 -14.78 -18.45
N VAL A 57 30.61 -14.74 -19.50
CA VAL A 57 29.23 -15.27 -19.47
C VAL A 57 29.33 -16.78 -19.59
N GLY A 58 28.79 -17.51 -18.60
CA GLY A 58 28.50 -18.94 -18.75
C GLY A 58 27.16 -19.09 -19.49
N GLY A 59 27.13 -19.91 -20.53
CA GLY A 59 25.93 -20.16 -21.34
C GLY A 59 25.57 -19.03 -22.31
N GLY A 60 25.81 -19.23 -23.61
CA GLY A 60 25.23 -18.42 -24.68
C GLY A 60 24.03 -19.15 -25.28
N TRP A 61 22.89 -18.46 -25.43
CA TRP A 61 21.68 -19.07 -25.99
C TRP A 61 21.85 -19.41 -27.48
N THR A 62 21.95 -20.70 -27.79
CA THR A 62 21.70 -21.22 -29.15
C THR A 62 20.25 -21.67 -29.23
N GLY A 63 19.40 -20.84 -29.84
CA GLY A 63 18.00 -21.17 -30.07
C GLY A 63 17.83 -22.19 -31.19
N ASP A 64 17.63 -23.45 -30.82
CA ASP A 64 17.04 -24.49 -31.66
C ASP A 64 16.05 -25.30 -30.80
N GLY A 65 14.88 -25.62 -31.34
CA GLY A 65 13.73 -26.05 -30.54
C GLY A 65 13.75 -27.53 -30.13
N GLY A 66 13.45 -27.80 -28.85
CA GLY A 66 13.00 -29.12 -28.37
C GLY A 66 13.79 -29.68 -27.20
N GLY A 67 13.27 -29.51 -25.99
CA GLY A 67 13.84 -30.08 -24.75
C GLY A 67 14.08 -29.01 -23.70
N ARG A 68 13.41 -29.12 -22.54
CA ARG A 68 13.60 -28.22 -21.41
C ARG A 68 14.82 -28.69 -20.64
N ASP A 69 15.92 -27.93 -20.73
CA ASP A 69 16.93 -27.68 -19.69
C ASP A 69 17.98 -26.73 -20.29
N GLY A 70 17.58 -25.49 -20.53
CA GLY A 70 18.49 -24.44 -20.99
C GLY A 70 19.40 -23.98 -19.84
N GLU A 71 20.71 -23.90 -20.09
CA GLU A 71 21.69 -23.41 -19.12
C GLU A 71 21.33 -21.97 -18.72
N ARG A 72 20.94 -21.77 -17.45
CA ARG A 72 20.56 -20.44 -16.96
C ARG A 72 21.78 -19.53 -17.00
N ILE A 73 21.61 -18.33 -17.55
CA ILE A 73 22.65 -17.29 -17.53
C ILE A 73 23.02 -17.05 -16.06
N THR A 74 24.31 -17.04 -15.75
CA THR A 74 24.81 -16.73 -14.41
C THR A 74 25.92 -15.70 -14.49
N TYR A 75 25.99 -14.85 -13.46
CA TYR A 75 26.99 -13.79 -13.38
C TYR A 75 27.98 -14.07 -12.25
N ALA A 76 29.16 -14.54 -12.61
CA ALA A 76 30.28 -14.72 -11.68
C ALA A 76 30.71 -13.42 -10.95
N ALA A 77 30.32 -12.25 -11.46
CA ALA A 77 30.54 -10.96 -10.82
C ALA A 77 29.50 -9.90 -11.25
N LYS A 78 29.37 -8.86 -10.41
CA LYS A 78 28.65 -7.61 -10.73
C LYS A 78 29.41 -6.80 -11.79
N PRO A 79 28.74 -5.95 -12.58
CA PRO A 79 29.41 -4.96 -13.41
C PRO A 79 30.17 -3.93 -12.56
N ALA A 80 31.04 -3.16 -13.19
CA ALA A 80 31.54 -1.93 -12.59
C ALA A 80 30.42 -0.88 -12.61
N ASP A 81 30.29 -0.11 -11.51
CA ASP A 81 29.28 0.95 -11.42
C ASP A 81 29.53 2.05 -12.45
N ASN A 82 28.44 2.58 -13.02
CA ASN A 82 28.44 3.79 -13.82
C ASN A 82 27.34 4.76 -13.33
N PRO A 83 27.59 5.53 -12.25
CA PRO A 83 26.61 6.46 -11.68
C PRO A 83 26.11 7.52 -12.67
N GLY A 84 26.93 7.86 -13.68
CA GLY A 84 26.52 8.81 -14.74
C GLY A 84 25.36 8.33 -15.60
N LEU A 85 25.08 7.02 -15.61
CA LEU A 85 23.97 6.37 -16.32
C LEU A 85 22.88 5.80 -15.39
N GLY A 86 23.04 5.91 -14.06
CA GLY A 86 22.18 5.25 -13.08
C GLY A 86 22.54 3.81 -12.73
N LEU A 87 23.62 3.27 -13.31
CA LEU A 87 23.96 1.85 -13.22
C LEU A 87 24.83 1.57 -12.00
N VAL A 88 24.22 1.54 -10.81
CA VAL A 88 24.89 1.29 -9.52
C VAL A 88 24.47 -0.06 -8.95
N TYR A 89 25.43 -0.98 -8.79
CA TYR A 89 25.21 -2.35 -8.31
C TYR A 89 25.68 -2.54 -6.87
N PHE A 90 26.00 -1.45 -6.14
CA PHE A 90 26.22 -1.47 -4.70
C PHE A 90 24.99 -2.04 -3.96
N GLY A 91 25.23 -2.75 -2.85
CA GLY A 91 24.19 -3.49 -2.12
C GLY A 91 23.72 -4.83 -2.74
N LEU A 92 23.64 -4.94 -4.07
CA LEU A 92 23.08 -6.13 -4.74
C LEU A 92 23.97 -7.39 -4.65
N LYS A 93 23.37 -8.58 -4.66
CA LYS A 93 24.05 -9.89 -4.82
C LYS A 93 23.64 -10.51 -6.17
N PRO A 94 24.57 -10.95 -7.05
CA PRO A 94 24.19 -11.74 -8.23
C PRO A 94 23.48 -13.04 -7.82
N GLY A 95 22.49 -13.46 -8.61
CA GLY A 95 21.80 -14.73 -8.37
C GLY A 95 22.67 -15.94 -8.66
N ASP A 96 22.70 -16.89 -7.73
CA ASP A 96 23.40 -18.16 -7.88
C ASP A 96 22.70 -19.06 -8.93
N ALA A 97 23.41 -20.03 -9.53
CA ALA A 97 22.90 -20.85 -10.64
C ALA A 97 21.59 -21.59 -10.31
N ASP A 98 21.51 -22.15 -9.11
CA ASP A 98 20.36 -22.90 -8.62
C ASP A 98 19.26 -22.00 -8.00
N SER A 99 19.52 -20.69 -7.87
CA SER A 99 18.58 -19.73 -7.28
C SER A 99 17.38 -19.45 -8.19
N LEU A 100 16.32 -18.91 -7.61
CA LEU A 100 15.19 -18.33 -8.34
C LEU A 100 15.59 -17.07 -9.14
N CYS A 101 16.68 -16.42 -8.77
CA CYS A 101 17.15 -15.17 -9.34
C CYS A 101 18.38 -15.34 -10.27
N ALA A 102 18.66 -16.56 -10.72
CA ALA A 102 19.78 -16.87 -11.61
C ALA A 102 19.75 -15.97 -12.86
N GLY A 103 20.83 -15.24 -13.16
CA GLY A 103 20.87 -14.31 -14.30
C GLY A 103 20.35 -12.90 -14.00
N VAL A 104 19.91 -12.64 -12.77
CA VAL A 104 19.62 -11.30 -12.23
C VAL A 104 20.28 -11.13 -10.85
N TYR A 105 19.68 -10.38 -9.92
CA TYR A 105 20.19 -10.18 -8.56
C TYR A 105 19.17 -10.66 -7.51
N GLU A 106 19.69 -11.25 -6.43
CA GLU A 106 18.94 -11.63 -5.23
C GLU A 106 18.84 -10.45 -4.25
N LEU A 107 17.67 -10.32 -3.62
CA LEU A 107 17.45 -9.45 -2.46
C LEU A 107 17.18 -10.30 -1.20
N ASP A 108 16.41 -11.37 -1.35
CA ASP A 108 16.23 -12.44 -0.36
C ASP A 108 16.06 -13.81 -1.07
N GLU A 109 15.64 -14.86 -0.36
CA GLU A 109 15.49 -16.22 -0.91
C GLU A 109 14.37 -16.34 -1.98
N GLU A 110 13.40 -15.43 -2.00
CA GLU A 110 12.25 -15.44 -2.90
C GLU A 110 12.15 -14.19 -3.81
N THR A 111 12.72 -13.06 -3.40
CA THR A 111 12.63 -11.77 -4.08
C THR A 111 13.90 -11.46 -4.89
N CYS A 112 13.70 -11.17 -6.17
CA CYS A 112 14.74 -10.78 -7.11
C CYS A 112 14.65 -9.28 -7.46
N THR A 113 15.70 -8.75 -8.07
CA THR A 113 15.64 -7.52 -8.90
C THR A 113 16.43 -7.73 -10.18
N HIS A 114 15.96 -7.18 -11.30
CA HIS A 114 16.69 -7.16 -12.57
C HIS A 114 17.95 -6.26 -12.49
N GLY A 115 17.96 -5.31 -11.56
CA GLY A 115 19.04 -4.37 -11.30
C GLY A 115 18.71 -2.95 -11.79
N PRO A 116 19.69 -2.04 -11.79
CA PRO A 116 19.47 -0.65 -12.20
C PRO A 116 19.15 -0.52 -13.70
N ASP A 117 18.07 0.19 -14.02
CA ASP A 117 17.72 0.57 -15.38
C ASP A 117 18.60 1.72 -15.90
N PRO A 118 19.03 1.69 -17.18
CA PRO A 118 19.73 2.80 -17.81
C PRO A 118 18.77 3.98 -18.04
N ALA A 119 19.27 5.21 -17.90
CA ALA A 119 18.46 6.41 -18.18
C ALA A 119 17.92 6.44 -19.64
N PRO A 120 16.59 6.62 -19.83
CA PRO A 120 16.01 6.71 -21.17
C PRO A 120 16.35 8.03 -21.85
N ALA A 121 16.14 8.10 -23.16
CA ALA A 121 16.49 9.26 -23.97
C ALA A 121 15.82 10.56 -23.45
N GLY A 122 16.65 11.58 -23.18
CA GLY A 122 16.19 12.89 -22.68
C GLY A 122 16.25 13.06 -21.15
N LEU A 123 16.28 11.95 -20.39
CA LEU A 123 16.50 11.96 -18.95
C LEU A 123 17.98 11.73 -18.62
N LYS A 124 18.40 12.11 -17.41
CA LYS A 124 19.76 11.92 -16.90
C LYS A 124 19.70 11.85 -15.38
N VAL A 125 20.16 10.74 -14.80
CA VAL A 125 20.26 10.57 -13.35
C VAL A 125 21.02 11.72 -12.67
N THR A 126 22.03 12.27 -13.33
CA THR A 126 22.83 13.42 -12.81
C THR A 126 22.16 14.79 -12.92
N ARG A 127 20.89 14.87 -13.39
CA ARG A 127 20.15 16.14 -13.51
C ARG A 127 18.65 15.92 -13.26
N ASP A 128 18.25 16.29 -12.05
CA ASP A 128 16.87 16.41 -11.57
C ASP A 128 15.88 16.89 -12.63
N VAL A 129 14.72 16.26 -12.69
CA VAL A 129 13.61 16.73 -13.52
C VAL A 129 12.99 18.00 -12.94
N THR A 130 12.42 18.84 -13.80
CA THR A 130 11.63 19.99 -13.37
C THR A 130 10.22 19.54 -12.96
N PRO A 131 9.61 20.11 -11.89
CA PRO A 131 8.21 19.89 -11.59
C PRO A 131 7.31 20.18 -12.80
N VAL A 132 6.34 19.30 -13.06
CA VAL A 132 5.32 19.46 -14.12
C VAL A 132 4.06 20.17 -13.62
N THR A 133 4.02 20.50 -12.33
CA THR A 133 2.94 21.23 -11.65
C THR A 133 3.50 22.40 -10.85
N ALA A 134 2.64 23.35 -10.46
CA ALA A 134 3.02 24.35 -9.48
C ALA A 134 3.28 23.71 -8.09
N LYS A 135 4.25 24.27 -7.36
CA LYS A 135 4.53 23.97 -5.94
C LYS A 135 3.25 24.14 -5.11
N VAL A 136 2.94 23.17 -4.24
CA VAL A 136 1.86 23.31 -3.25
C VAL A 136 2.33 24.13 -2.05
N PRO A 137 1.45 24.82 -1.31
CA PRO A 137 1.87 25.57 -0.13
C PRO A 137 2.62 24.70 0.87
N GLU A 138 3.78 25.18 1.33
CA GLU A 138 4.52 24.52 2.42
C GLU A 138 3.67 24.49 3.69
N PRO A 139 3.73 23.39 4.47
CA PRO A 139 3.24 23.40 5.83
C PRO A 139 3.91 24.52 6.64
N ALA A 140 3.10 25.36 7.30
CA ALA A 140 3.63 26.25 8.32
C ALA A 140 4.09 25.44 9.54
N ASP A 141 5.17 25.86 10.19
CA ASP A 141 5.64 25.24 11.43
C ASP A 141 4.52 25.23 12.49
N PRO A 142 4.36 24.16 13.29
CA PRO A 142 3.35 24.11 14.34
C PRO A 142 3.52 25.28 15.31
N ALA A 143 2.49 26.11 15.42
CA ALA A 143 2.44 27.24 16.33
C ALA A 143 1.27 27.10 17.32
N ARG A 144 1.33 27.80 18.45
CA ARG A 144 0.20 27.85 19.39
C ARG A 144 -0.82 28.86 18.90
N GLU A 145 -2.04 28.41 18.67
CA GLU A 145 -3.19 29.27 18.36
C GLU A 145 -4.24 29.20 19.49
N PRO A 146 -5.25 30.10 19.51
CA PRO A 146 -6.37 29.97 20.42
C PRO A 146 -7.04 28.59 20.32
N ALA A 147 -7.43 28.03 21.47
CA ALA A 147 -8.03 26.71 21.59
C ALA A 147 -9.42 26.61 20.93
N THR A 148 -9.45 26.49 19.60
CA THR A 148 -10.64 26.28 18.80
C THR A 148 -10.80 24.80 18.50
N VAL A 149 -11.86 24.20 19.04
CA VAL A 149 -12.25 22.82 18.74
C VAL A 149 -13.12 22.85 17.48
N PRO A 150 -12.73 22.21 16.37
CA PRO A 150 -13.56 22.15 15.18
C PRO A 150 -14.75 21.22 15.42
N PRO A 151 -15.94 21.48 14.86
CA PRO A 151 -17.08 20.58 14.99
C PRO A 151 -16.76 19.18 14.41
N ASP A 152 -17.31 18.12 15.01
CA ASP A 152 -17.17 16.74 14.52
C ASP A 152 -17.51 16.64 13.01
N ALA A 153 -18.54 17.35 12.54
CA ALA A 153 -18.94 17.40 11.13
C ALA A 153 -17.93 18.09 10.20
N GLU A 154 -16.99 18.90 10.72
CA GLU A 154 -15.86 19.43 9.94
C GLU A 154 -14.74 18.41 9.83
N ILE A 155 -14.37 17.77 10.94
CA ILE A 155 -13.36 16.70 10.98
C ILE A 155 -13.77 15.53 10.06
N VAL A 156 -15.03 15.12 10.12
CA VAL A 156 -15.61 14.06 9.29
C VAL A 156 -15.57 14.40 7.80
N ARG A 157 -15.81 15.66 7.42
CA ARG A 157 -15.81 16.09 6.00
C ARG A 157 -14.43 15.99 5.35
N ASP A 158 -13.35 16.20 6.10
CA ASP A 158 -11.98 15.99 5.57
C ASP A 158 -11.73 14.53 5.18
N GLN A 159 -12.38 13.59 5.89
CA GLN A 159 -12.34 12.15 5.60
C GLN A 159 -13.30 11.73 4.47
N GLY A 160 -13.90 12.67 3.75
CA GLY A 160 -14.93 12.44 2.74
C GLY A 160 -16.32 12.11 3.30
N GLY A 161 -16.50 12.18 4.62
CA GLY A 161 -17.74 11.80 5.29
C GLY A 161 -18.77 12.92 5.43
N SER A 162 -19.94 12.51 5.92
CA SER A 162 -21.06 13.37 6.30
C SER A 162 -21.50 13.11 7.75
N SER A 163 -21.81 14.18 8.47
CA SER A 163 -22.47 14.17 9.77
C SER A 163 -23.49 15.31 9.79
N LEU A 164 -24.75 14.98 9.48
CA LEU A 164 -25.84 15.96 9.42
C LEU A 164 -26.43 16.30 10.79
N SER A 165 -26.23 15.44 11.79
CA SER A 165 -26.84 15.53 13.11
C SER A 165 -25.76 15.54 14.21
N PRO A 166 -25.61 16.64 14.99
CA PRO A 166 -24.59 16.73 16.03
C PRO A 166 -24.67 15.60 17.06
N GLY A 167 -23.53 15.02 17.42
CA GLY A 167 -23.42 13.93 18.39
C GLY A 167 -23.84 12.54 17.89
N ALA A 168 -24.56 12.45 16.77
CA ALA A 168 -24.88 11.19 16.10
C ALA A 168 -23.62 10.58 15.43
N PRO A 169 -23.63 9.28 15.11
CA PRO A 169 -22.65 8.68 14.21
C PRO A 169 -22.56 9.40 12.85
N ALA A 170 -21.45 9.20 12.15
CA ALA A 170 -21.17 9.80 10.86
C ALA A 170 -20.98 8.72 9.79
N LEU A 171 -21.16 9.08 8.52
CA LEU A 171 -21.05 8.16 7.39
C LEU A 171 -19.92 8.59 6.45
N ILE A 172 -18.98 7.70 6.15
CA ILE A 172 -18.04 7.86 5.02
C ILE A 172 -18.53 6.92 3.92
N PRO A 173 -19.11 7.43 2.82
CA PRO A 173 -19.44 6.59 1.67
C PRO A 173 -18.15 6.12 0.97
N ASP A 174 -18.19 4.92 0.39
CA ASP A 174 -17.14 4.48 -0.53
C ASP A 174 -17.19 5.35 -1.81
N ALA A 175 -16.05 5.47 -2.50
CA ALA A 175 -15.91 6.40 -3.64
C ALA A 175 -16.77 6.03 -4.86
N ALA A 176 -17.03 4.72 -5.05
CA ALA A 176 -17.81 4.20 -6.16
C ALA A 176 -19.31 4.13 -5.81
N PRO A 177 -20.20 4.75 -6.62
CA PRO A 177 -21.64 4.76 -6.37
C PRO A 177 -22.32 3.49 -6.91
N GLY A 178 -23.31 2.98 -6.19
CA GLY A 178 -24.05 1.79 -6.61
C GLY A 178 -23.17 0.54 -6.79
N GLU A 179 -23.57 -0.32 -7.72
CA GLU A 179 -22.88 -1.57 -8.09
C GLU A 179 -21.62 -1.33 -8.96
N ALA A 180 -21.08 -0.11 -9.03
CA ALA A 180 -19.83 0.15 -9.73
C ALA A 180 -18.64 -0.31 -8.87
N ASP A 181 -17.73 -1.08 -9.43
CA ASP A 181 -16.54 -1.56 -8.72
C ASP A 181 -15.64 -0.39 -8.29
N PHE A 182 -15.41 0.54 -9.22
CA PHE A 182 -14.63 1.77 -9.03
C PHE A 182 -15.22 2.95 -9.81
N VAL A 183 -14.66 4.15 -9.59
CA VAL A 183 -14.90 5.34 -10.43
C VAL A 183 -13.59 5.98 -10.86
N MET A 184 -13.59 6.59 -12.05
CA MET A 184 -12.50 7.47 -12.46
C MET A 184 -12.62 8.83 -11.76
N GLY A 185 -11.57 9.20 -11.03
CA GLY A 185 -11.47 10.50 -10.37
C GLY A 185 -11.30 11.65 -11.33
N THR A 186 -11.45 12.88 -10.81
CA THR A 186 -11.18 14.13 -11.54
C THR A 186 -9.70 14.36 -11.87
N HIS A 187 -8.85 13.36 -11.63
CA HIS A 187 -7.39 13.36 -11.81
C HIS A 187 -6.93 12.06 -12.48
N ASP A 188 -7.82 11.46 -13.29
CA ASP A 188 -7.55 10.33 -14.19
C ASP A 188 -6.90 9.12 -13.50
N VAL A 189 -7.42 8.76 -12.33
CA VAL A 189 -7.09 7.51 -11.62
C VAL A 189 -8.35 6.84 -11.11
N ALA A 190 -8.34 5.51 -11.08
CA ALA A 190 -9.44 4.71 -10.55
C ALA A 190 -9.48 4.69 -9.02
N CYS A 191 -10.68 4.82 -8.46
CA CYS A 191 -10.93 4.80 -7.01
C CYS A 191 -11.98 3.73 -6.66
N GLU A 192 -11.54 2.72 -5.92
CA GLU A 192 -12.33 1.57 -5.49
C GLU A 192 -12.46 1.54 -3.95
N GLY A 193 -13.69 1.30 -3.48
CA GLY A 193 -14.02 1.20 -2.05
C GLY A 193 -13.68 2.48 -1.29
N ASP A 194 -12.95 2.33 -0.17
CA ASP A 194 -12.49 3.45 0.66
C ASP A 194 -11.10 4.00 0.27
N GLY A 195 -10.56 3.57 -0.87
CA GLY A 195 -9.28 3.99 -1.39
C GLY A 195 -8.05 3.44 -0.65
N ARG A 196 -8.21 2.64 0.41
CA ARG A 196 -7.08 2.16 1.24
C ARG A 196 -7.08 0.66 1.53
N THR A 197 -8.24 0.04 1.65
CA THR A 197 -8.36 -1.39 2.01
C THR A 197 -8.04 -2.31 0.83
N GLY A 198 -7.42 -3.46 1.11
CA GLY A 198 -7.07 -4.46 0.08
C GLY A 198 -5.75 -4.18 -0.65
N LYS A 199 -5.47 -4.97 -1.70
CA LYS A 199 -4.25 -4.87 -2.51
C LYS A 199 -4.17 -3.49 -3.18
N ARG A 200 -3.08 -2.75 -2.96
CA ARG A 200 -2.88 -1.39 -3.49
C ARG A 200 -1.43 -1.08 -3.87
N VAL A 201 -1.25 -0.25 -4.91
CA VAL A 201 0.00 0.48 -5.14
C VAL A 201 0.01 1.72 -4.25
N GLN A 202 0.95 1.80 -3.31
CA GLN A 202 1.13 2.94 -2.40
C GLN A 202 2.29 3.79 -2.89
N VAL A 203 2.04 5.08 -3.09
CA VAL A 203 3.07 6.00 -3.61
C VAL A 203 3.76 6.68 -2.44
N LEU A 204 5.08 6.61 -2.42
CA LEU A 204 5.94 7.20 -1.40
C LEU A 204 6.86 8.24 -2.04
N TYR A 205 7.09 9.35 -1.33
CA TYR A 205 8.20 10.27 -1.58
C TYR A 205 9.20 10.11 -0.44
N LEU A 206 10.44 9.74 -0.77
CA LEU A 206 11.48 9.47 0.21
C LEU A 206 12.54 10.56 0.20
N HIS A 207 12.93 11.03 1.37
CA HIS A 207 14.09 11.91 1.54
C HIS A 207 14.91 11.49 2.77
N GLU A 208 16.21 11.74 2.76
CA GLU A 208 17.07 11.38 3.88
C GLU A 208 16.96 12.33 5.08
N PHE A 209 17.42 11.88 6.24
CA PHE A 209 17.69 12.74 7.37
C PHE A 209 18.82 13.73 7.05
N GLY A 210 18.66 14.98 7.48
CA GLY A 210 19.63 16.05 7.23
C GLY A 210 19.46 16.79 5.90
N THR A 211 18.64 16.29 4.96
CA THR A 211 18.30 17.00 3.71
C THR A 211 16.98 17.80 3.85
N PRO A 212 16.85 18.96 3.20
CA PRO A 212 15.56 19.63 3.04
C PRO A 212 14.63 18.80 2.16
N SER A 213 13.39 18.62 2.60
CA SER A 213 12.35 17.99 1.77
C SER A 213 11.93 18.89 0.61
N ARG A 214 11.69 18.27 -0.54
CA ARG A 214 11.09 18.87 -1.75
C ARG A 214 9.67 18.35 -2.01
N TYR A 215 9.06 17.70 -1.03
CA TYR A 215 7.73 17.11 -1.15
C TYR A 215 6.68 18.12 -1.68
N ALA A 216 6.68 19.35 -1.16
CA ALA A 216 5.76 20.39 -1.60
C ALA A 216 6.03 20.91 -3.02
N ASP A 217 7.27 20.83 -3.51
CA ASP A 217 7.62 21.17 -4.91
C ASP A 217 7.10 20.13 -5.89
N PHE A 218 7.07 18.85 -5.49
CA PHE A 218 6.79 17.73 -6.39
C PHE A 218 5.46 17.00 -6.14
N LEU A 219 4.70 17.27 -5.07
CA LEU A 219 3.46 16.53 -4.74
C LEU A 219 2.45 16.52 -5.89
N GLY A 220 2.25 17.66 -6.57
CA GLY A 220 1.40 17.70 -7.76
C GLY A 220 1.97 16.88 -8.91
N SER A 221 3.29 16.92 -9.11
CA SER A 221 4.00 16.24 -10.18
C SER A 221 4.00 14.72 -10.00
N MET A 222 4.22 14.23 -8.78
CA MET A 222 4.11 12.81 -8.44
C MET A 222 2.70 12.27 -8.69
N ARG A 223 1.65 13.03 -8.31
CA ARG A 223 0.26 12.68 -8.63
C ARG A 223 0.01 12.64 -10.13
N THR A 224 0.50 13.62 -10.89
CA THR A 224 0.42 13.63 -12.36
C THR A 224 1.17 12.43 -12.97
N TRP A 225 2.35 12.10 -12.45
CA TRP A 225 3.12 10.96 -12.96
C TRP A 225 2.43 9.63 -12.70
N SER A 226 1.89 9.42 -11.48
CA SER A 226 1.09 8.23 -11.14
C SER A 226 -0.20 8.12 -11.96
N ALA A 227 -0.89 9.23 -12.26
CA ALA A 227 -2.02 9.21 -13.19
C ALA A 227 -1.58 8.82 -14.62
N GLY A 228 -0.41 9.27 -15.07
CA GLY A 228 0.17 8.79 -16.33
C GLY A 228 0.58 7.31 -16.30
N VAL A 229 0.90 6.73 -15.13
CA VAL A 229 1.11 5.28 -14.99
C VAL A 229 -0.22 4.55 -15.23
N ASP A 230 -1.32 5.00 -14.61
CA ASP A 230 -2.66 4.46 -14.84
C ASP A 230 -3.04 4.46 -16.34
N GLN A 231 -2.81 5.59 -17.00
CA GLN A 231 -3.06 5.77 -18.43
C GLN A 231 -2.21 4.84 -19.31
N ILE A 232 -0.96 4.54 -18.94
CA ILE A 232 -0.11 3.59 -19.66
C ILE A 232 -0.69 2.16 -19.56
N PHE A 233 -1.11 1.73 -18.36
CA PHE A 233 -1.73 0.41 -18.18
C PHE A 233 -3.05 0.29 -18.96
N ASP A 234 -3.92 1.30 -18.89
CA ASP A 234 -5.22 1.25 -19.55
C ASP A 234 -5.09 1.36 -21.09
N ALA A 235 -4.23 2.24 -21.58
CA ALA A 235 -3.98 2.37 -23.01
C ALA A 235 -3.31 1.14 -23.62
N SER A 236 -2.52 0.39 -22.84
CA SER A 236 -1.95 -0.90 -23.27
C SER A 236 -2.99 -2.01 -23.24
N ALA A 237 -3.85 -2.04 -22.21
CA ALA A 237 -4.98 -2.98 -22.14
C ALA A 237 -5.96 -2.81 -23.31
N ALA A 238 -6.18 -1.57 -23.76
CA ALA A 238 -7.03 -1.25 -24.88
C ALA A 238 -6.52 -1.80 -26.23
N GLU A 239 -5.20 -1.98 -26.41
CA GLU A 239 -4.63 -2.60 -27.62
C GLU A 239 -5.02 -4.09 -27.73
N THR A 240 -5.27 -4.76 -26.59
CA THR A 240 -5.80 -6.13 -26.49
C THR A 240 -7.29 -6.19 -26.11
N GLY A 241 -8.04 -5.10 -26.32
CA GLY A 241 -9.50 -5.05 -26.17
C GLY A 241 -10.05 -5.00 -24.73
N GLY A 242 -9.18 -4.86 -23.73
CA GLY A 242 -9.57 -4.72 -22.33
C GLY A 242 -9.35 -3.31 -21.77
N SER A 243 -9.43 -3.20 -20.45
CA SER A 243 -9.13 -1.97 -19.69
C SER A 243 -8.57 -2.35 -18.33
N ARG A 244 -7.53 -1.63 -17.88
CA ARG A 244 -6.78 -1.93 -16.66
C ARG A 244 -6.28 -0.65 -16.00
N HIS A 245 -6.82 -0.33 -14.83
CA HIS A 245 -6.39 0.82 -14.04
C HIS A 245 -5.53 0.37 -12.84
N VAL A 246 -4.51 1.13 -12.48
CA VAL A 246 -3.65 0.81 -11.34
C VAL A 246 -4.38 1.14 -10.05
N ARG A 247 -4.48 0.14 -9.17
CA ARG A 247 -5.24 0.17 -7.92
C ARG A 247 -4.47 0.97 -6.85
N PHE A 248 -4.39 2.29 -7.00
CA PHE A 248 -3.63 3.16 -6.10
C PHE A 248 -4.27 3.32 -4.70
N VAL A 249 -3.44 3.54 -3.69
CA VAL A 249 -3.88 4.16 -2.44
C VAL A 249 -4.34 5.58 -2.74
N THR A 250 -5.55 5.95 -2.32
CA THR A 250 -6.17 7.23 -2.66
C THR A 250 -6.72 7.99 -1.44
N THR A 251 -6.70 9.30 -1.58
CA THR A 251 -7.37 10.26 -0.68
C THR A 251 -8.89 10.20 -0.87
N PRO A 252 -9.70 10.64 0.11
CA PRO A 252 -11.17 10.66 -0.02
C PRO A 252 -11.70 11.54 -1.16
N GLN A 253 -10.87 12.43 -1.72
CA GLN A 253 -11.18 13.25 -2.88
C GLN A 253 -10.84 12.56 -4.21
N CYS A 254 -10.60 11.25 -4.20
CA CYS A 254 -10.21 10.42 -5.34
C CYS A 254 -9.00 10.99 -6.10
N ARG A 255 -7.88 11.06 -5.37
CA ARG A 255 -6.54 11.41 -5.86
C ARG A 255 -5.54 10.45 -5.24
N VAL A 256 -4.49 10.09 -5.98
CA VAL A 256 -3.35 9.32 -5.44
C VAL A 256 -2.85 9.94 -4.13
N ASP A 257 -2.76 9.11 -3.10
CA ASP A 257 -2.14 9.46 -1.84
C ASP A 257 -0.63 9.25 -1.96
N VAL A 258 0.15 10.27 -1.61
CA VAL A 258 1.61 10.25 -1.71
C VAL A 258 2.16 10.52 -0.32
N ALA A 259 2.62 9.48 0.37
CA ALA A 259 3.17 9.63 1.71
C ALA A 259 4.59 10.17 1.64
N GLU A 260 4.89 11.25 2.39
CA GLU A 260 6.26 11.66 2.63
C GLU A 260 6.88 10.75 3.70
N VAL A 261 8.10 10.27 3.47
CA VAL A 261 8.84 9.41 4.41
C VAL A 261 10.28 9.91 4.56
N GLN A 262 10.67 10.28 5.77
CA GLN A 262 12.07 10.52 6.09
C GLN A 262 12.76 9.20 6.44
N VAL A 263 13.79 8.83 5.67
CA VAL A 263 14.64 7.67 5.91
C VAL A 263 15.98 8.09 6.56
N PRO A 264 16.76 7.17 7.15
CA PRO A 264 18.09 7.48 7.67
C PRO A 264 19.05 8.07 6.62
N GLU A 265 20.10 8.73 7.07
CA GLU A 265 21.24 9.15 6.22
C GLU A 265 21.85 7.94 5.51
N ALA A 266 22.21 8.10 4.23
CA ALA A 266 22.73 7.08 3.32
C ALA A 266 21.79 5.90 3.00
N ALA A 267 20.54 5.89 3.49
CA ALA A 267 19.57 4.85 3.15
C ALA A 267 19.25 4.80 1.65
N LEU A 268 19.39 5.92 0.92
CA LEU A 268 19.14 6.00 -0.51
C LEU A 268 20.38 5.73 -1.38
N GLU A 269 21.56 5.48 -0.80
CA GLU A 269 22.78 5.11 -1.56
C GLU A 269 22.67 3.74 -2.27
N SER A 270 21.74 2.88 -1.84
CA SER A 270 21.50 1.57 -2.45
C SER A 270 20.02 1.19 -2.44
N PHE A 271 19.63 0.23 -3.28
CA PHE A 271 18.27 -0.29 -3.29
C PHE A 271 17.97 -1.16 -2.05
N THR A 272 18.93 -1.96 -1.59
CA THR A 272 18.78 -2.77 -0.36
C THR A 272 18.67 -1.90 0.88
N GLY A 273 19.54 -0.89 1.07
CA GLY A 273 19.46 0.03 2.21
C GLY A 273 18.13 0.81 2.26
N ASN A 274 17.56 1.12 1.10
CA ASN A 274 16.23 1.74 0.98
C ASN A 274 15.11 0.77 1.44
N ILE A 275 15.17 -0.49 1.00
CA ILE A 275 14.21 -1.52 1.42
C ILE A 275 14.33 -1.78 2.94
N ASP A 276 15.54 -1.93 3.47
CA ASP A 276 15.80 -2.14 4.91
C ASP A 276 15.24 -0.99 5.75
N ALA A 277 15.41 0.26 5.30
CA ALA A 277 14.87 1.44 5.97
C ALA A 277 13.33 1.45 5.96
N LEU A 278 12.70 1.17 4.81
CA LEU A 278 11.25 1.09 4.68
C LEU A 278 10.65 -0.05 5.52
N GLN A 279 11.25 -1.24 5.50
CA GLN A 279 10.82 -2.37 6.32
C GLN A 279 10.97 -2.08 7.82
N THR A 280 12.05 -1.42 8.24
CA THR A 280 12.25 -0.96 9.62
C THR A 280 11.17 0.02 10.04
N LEU A 281 10.73 0.89 9.12
CA LEU A 281 9.65 1.84 9.33
C LEU A 281 8.24 1.23 9.22
N GLY A 282 8.10 -0.06 8.88
CA GLY A 282 6.81 -0.77 8.84
C GLY A 282 6.20 -0.96 7.45
N TYR A 283 6.78 -0.36 6.40
CA TYR A 283 6.32 -0.44 5.01
C TYR A 283 6.61 -1.83 4.40
N ASN A 284 6.05 -2.89 4.99
CA ASN A 284 6.32 -4.30 4.67
C ASN A 284 5.04 -5.14 4.47
N ARG A 285 3.87 -4.49 4.41
CA ARG A 285 2.56 -5.13 4.19
C ARG A 285 2.53 -5.96 2.90
N THR A 286 1.90 -7.14 2.98
CA THR A 286 1.78 -8.07 1.85
C THR A 286 0.68 -7.70 0.84
N ASP A 287 -0.18 -6.74 1.18
CA ASP A 287 -1.17 -6.14 0.28
C ASP A 287 -0.68 -4.83 -0.37
N ARG A 288 0.64 -4.62 -0.44
CA ARG A 288 1.26 -3.38 -0.94
C ARG A 288 2.37 -3.59 -1.98
N LYS A 289 2.33 -2.71 -2.98
CA LYS A 289 3.41 -2.42 -3.93
C LYS A 289 3.84 -0.97 -3.68
N TYR A 290 5.07 -0.71 -3.28
CA TYR A 290 5.54 0.64 -2.94
C TYR A 290 6.23 1.28 -4.15
N LEU A 291 5.54 2.20 -4.82
CA LEU A 291 6.11 3.04 -5.86
C LEU A 291 6.80 4.24 -5.20
N ILE A 292 8.12 4.31 -5.32
CA ILE A 292 8.99 5.20 -4.57
C ILE A 292 9.55 6.28 -5.51
N PHE A 293 9.21 7.53 -5.25
CA PHE A 293 9.90 8.70 -5.78
C PHE A 293 10.98 9.11 -4.77
N ALA A 294 12.21 8.62 -4.96
CA ALA A 294 13.32 8.86 -4.04
C ALA A 294 14.07 10.15 -4.39
N ASP A 295 14.24 11.03 -3.41
CA ASP A 295 14.93 12.32 -3.54
C ASP A 295 16.46 12.13 -3.44
N THR A 296 17.00 11.55 -4.51
CA THR A 296 18.42 11.32 -4.73
C THR A 296 18.67 11.05 -6.22
N ASN A 297 19.91 10.75 -6.60
CA ASN A 297 20.37 10.60 -7.98
C ASN A 297 21.34 9.41 -8.14
N VAL A 298 20.90 8.21 -7.75
CA VAL A 298 21.68 6.96 -7.84
C VAL A 298 21.22 6.09 -9.01
N TYR A 299 19.91 5.95 -9.18
CA TYR A 299 19.25 5.08 -10.17
C TYR A 299 18.54 5.89 -11.26
N CYS A 300 18.02 5.20 -12.28
CA CYS A 300 16.90 5.73 -13.05
C CYS A 300 15.60 5.05 -12.63
N GLY A 301 15.56 3.72 -12.80
CA GLY A 301 14.60 2.79 -12.23
C GLY A 301 15.34 1.62 -11.56
N ILE A 302 14.71 0.99 -10.57
CA ILE A 302 15.05 -0.34 -10.06
C ILE A 302 13.87 -0.89 -9.24
N GLY A 303 13.46 -2.13 -9.50
CA GLY A 303 12.31 -2.75 -8.86
C GLY A 303 12.52 -4.20 -8.45
N THR A 304 11.71 -4.64 -7.49
CA THR A 304 11.63 -6.04 -7.04
C THR A 304 10.66 -6.83 -7.90
N PHE A 305 10.94 -8.11 -8.16
CA PHE A 305 9.95 -9.05 -8.68
C PHE A 305 10.14 -10.44 -8.04
N VAL A 306 9.14 -11.31 -8.14
CA VAL A 306 9.26 -12.71 -7.72
C VAL A 306 9.30 -13.60 -8.96
N ALA A 307 10.31 -14.47 -9.05
CA ALA A 307 10.40 -15.46 -10.13
C ALA A 307 9.38 -16.59 -9.92
N ASP A 308 8.12 -16.31 -10.28
CA ASP A 308 6.99 -17.22 -10.19
C ASP A 308 6.14 -17.08 -11.45
N LYS A 309 6.10 -18.16 -12.25
CA LYS A 309 5.39 -18.17 -13.53
C LYS A 309 4.02 -18.83 -13.48
N ARG A 310 3.57 -19.29 -12.32
CA ARG A 310 2.28 -20.00 -12.19
C ARG A 310 1.13 -19.07 -12.65
N PRO A 311 0.22 -19.52 -13.53
CA PRO A 311 -0.91 -18.69 -13.94
C PRO A 311 -1.90 -18.49 -12.78
N GLY A 312 -2.76 -17.47 -12.91
CA GLY A 312 -3.87 -17.22 -11.97
C GLY A 312 -3.48 -16.53 -10.65
N LEU A 313 -4.50 -16.27 -9.82
CA LEU A 313 -4.43 -15.35 -8.68
C LEU A 313 -3.48 -15.81 -7.55
N GLY A 314 -3.13 -17.10 -7.49
CA GLY A 314 -2.20 -17.67 -6.52
C GLY A 314 -0.70 -17.39 -6.79
N ASN A 315 -0.38 -16.66 -7.85
CA ASN A 315 0.99 -16.24 -8.15
C ASN A 315 1.55 -15.29 -7.08
N ARG A 316 2.82 -15.47 -6.67
CA ARG A 316 3.45 -14.61 -5.63
C ARG A 316 3.58 -13.14 -6.02
N ASN A 317 3.69 -12.82 -7.32
CA ASN A 317 3.67 -11.42 -7.79
C ASN A 317 2.33 -10.72 -7.54
N ASN A 318 1.25 -11.48 -7.34
CA ASN A 318 -0.04 -10.98 -6.91
C ASN A 318 -0.13 -10.69 -5.39
N GLY A 319 0.98 -10.84 -4.65
CA GLY A 319 1.17 -10.37 -3.28
C GLY A 319 2.29 -9.32 -3.18
N GLY A 320 2.83 -9.15 -1.99
CA GLY A 320 3.94 -8.25 -1.67
C GLY A 320 4.55 -8.62 -0.31
N PRO A 321 5.32 -7.71 0.34
CA PRO A 321 5.64 -6.37 -0.13
C PRO A 321 6.49 -6.40 -1.42
N SER A 322 6.45 -5.31 -2.17
CA SER A 322 7.32 -5.11 -3.34
C SER A 322 7.69 -3.64 -3.42
N TYR A 323 8.84 -3.32 -3.98
CA TYR A 323 9.39 -1.96 -4.02
C TYR A 323 9.85 -1.65 -5.45
N GLY A 324 9.52 -0.46 -5.94
CA GLY A 324 9.92 0.03 -7.25
C GLY A 324 10.33 1.48 -7.12
N ARG A 325 11.60 1.80 -7.38
CA ARG A 325 12.23 3.07 -7.05
C ARG A 325 12.63 3.84 -8.29
N VAL A 326 12.23 5.12 -8.33
CA VAL A 326 12.59 6.10 -9.34
C VAL A 326 13.25 7.29 -8.65
N ASP A 327 14.40 7.71 -9.15
CA ASP A 327 15.22 8.78 -8.58
C ASP A 327 15.00 10.13 -9.31
N ALA A 328 15.41 11.24 -8.68
CA ALA A 328 15.01 12.60 -9.05
C ALA A 328 15.40 13.02 -10.49
N GLY A 329 16.51 12.51 -11.02
CA GLY A 329 16.91 12.69 -12.43
C GLY A 329 16.07 11.92 -13.47
N CYS A 330 15.16 11.04 -13.01
CA CYS A 330 14.35 10.16 -13.86
C CYS A 330 12.84 10.14 -13.56
N TRP A 331 12.34 10.87 -12.55
CA TRP A 331 10.91 10.92 -12.22
C TRP A 331 10.04 11.25 -13.44
N SER A 332 9.20 10.29 -13.82
CA SER A 332 8.29 10.37 -14.97
C SER A 332 7.27 9.23 -14.92
N SER A 333 6.15 9.36 -15.65
CA SER A 333 5.16 8.28 -15.77
C SER A 333 5.73 7.02 -16.41
N VAL A 334 6.60 7.16 -17.41
CA VAL A 334 7.18 6.03 -18.17
C VAL A 334 8.07 5.18 -17.27
N VAL A 335 9.02 5.80 -16.55
CA VAL A 335 9.90 5.05 -15.62
C VAL A 335 9.09 4.50 -14.43
N ALA A 336 8.17 5.27 -13.86
CA ALA A 336 7.29 4.77 -12.81
C ALA A 336 6.40 3.59 -13.26
N ALA A 337 5.94 3.58 -14.51
CA ALA A 337 5.16 2.48 -15.08
C ALA A 337 6.03 1.23 -15.29
N ARG A 338 7.28 1.39 -15.74
CA ARG A 338 8.27 0.31 -15.79
C ARG A 338 8.47 -0.32 -14.40
N GLU A 339 8.71 0.47 -13.35
CA GLU A 339 8.92 -0.07 -12.00
C GLU A 339 7.67 -0.76 -11.42
N VAL A 340 6.47 -0.20 -11.66
CA VAL A 340 5.21 -0.87 -11.30
C VAL A 340 5.07 -2.20 -12.06
N THR A 341 5.40 -2.22 -13.36
CA THR A 341 5.31 -3.40 -14.21
C THR A 341 6.25 -4.52 -13.75
N GLN A 342 7.49 -4.18 -13.37
CA GLN A 342 8.41 -5.12 -12.70
C GLN A 342 7.83 -5.66 -11.38
N MET A 343 7.33 -4.78 -10.51
CA MET A 343 6.70 -5.19 -9.25
C MET A 343 5.52 -6.14 -9.45
N LEU A 344 4.84 -6.10 -10.59
CA LEU A 344 3.76 -7.02 -10.94
C LEU A 344 4.25 -8.33 -11.58
N GLY A 345 5.56 -8.58 -11.68
CA GLY A 345 6.13 -9.82 -12.19
C GLY A 345 6.28 -9.90 -13.71
N ALA A 346 6.46 -8.77 -14.40
CA ALA A 346 6.73 -8.75 -15.83
C ALA A 346 8.11 -9.35 -16.19
N ARG A 347 8.26 -9.75 -17.46
CA ARG A 347 9.52 -10.28 -18.05
C ARG A 347 10.19 -11.39 -17.23
N LEU A 348 9.41 -12.39 -16.83
CA LEU A 348 9.97 -13.61 -16.23
C LEU A 348 10.96 -14.27 -17.19
N GLN A 349 11.95 -14.99 -16.67
CA GLN A 349 13.08 -15.47 -17.46
C GLN A 349 12.68 -16.34 -18.66
N ASP A 350 11.59 -17.11 -18.53
CA ASP A 350 11.06 -17.97 -19.57
C ASP A 350 9.89 -17.37 -20.37
N SER A 351 9.61 -16.07 -20.20
CA SER A 351 8.77 -15.33 -21.15
C SER A 351 9.38 -15.39 -22.55
N PRO A 352 8.57 -15.38 -23.62
CA PRO A 352 9.08 -15.18 -24.96
C PRO A 352 9.91 -13.89 -25.01
N ASN A 353 10.82 -13.84 -25.99
CA ASN A 353 11.70 -12.71 -26.26
C ASN A 353 12.58 -12.20 -25.08
N SER A 354 12.55 -12.87 -23.93
CA SER A 354 13.38 -12.66 -22.74
C SER A 354 14.85 -12.87 -23.07
N THR A 355 15.70 -12.07 -22.44
CA THR A 355 17.15 -12.23 -22.46
C THR A 355 17.66 -13.22 -21.40
N GLY A 356 16.81 -13.62 -20.44
CA GLY A 356 17.23 -14.29 -19.20
C GLY A 356 18.06 -13.42 -18.25
N ALA A 357 18.26 -12.13 -18.58
CA ALA A 357 19.25 -11.24 -17.98
C ALA A 357 18.67 -9.97 -17.33
N GLY A 358 17.34 -9.93 -17.17
CA GLY A 358 16.61 -8.79 -16.60
C GLY A 358 16.01 -7.83 -17.64
N SER A 359 16.13 -8.13 -18.94
CA SER A 359 15.46 -7.37 -20.01
C SER A 359 15.00 -8.29 -21.16
N CYS A 360 14.75 -7.71 -22.33
CA CYS A 360 14.13 -8.38 -23.46
C CYS A 360 14.57 -7.82 -24.82
N THR A 361 14.20 -8.52 -25.89
CA THR A 361 14.75 -8.27 -27.23
C THR A 361 13.92 -7.35 -28.12
N ASP A 362 12.73 -6.92 -27.71
CA ASP A 362 11.82 -6.13 -28.55
C ASP A 362 12.01 -4.62 -28.33
N ASP A 363 12.79 -4.01 -29.21
CA ASP A 363 13.15 -2.59 -29.13
C ASP A 363 11.91 -1.70 -29.25
N TYR A 364 11.89 -0.62 -28.46
CA TYR A 364 10.74 0.24 -28.16
C TYR A 364 9.59 -0.37 -27.34
N ASP A 365 9.70 -1.57 -26.76
CA ASP A 365 8.81 -2.00 -25.66
C ASP A 365 9.18 -1.27 -24.35
N LEU A 366 8.20 -0.94 -23.49
CA LEU A 366 8.46 -0.26 -22.21
C LEU A 366 9.48 -1.02 -21.33
N MET A 367 9.55 -2.35 -21.40
CA MET A 367 10.40 -3.18 -20.55
C MET A 367 11.75 -3.55 -21.19
N CYS A 368 11.95 -3.32 -22.49
CA CYS A 368 13.16 -3.77 -23.19
C CYS A 368 14.24 -2.68 -23.25
N ASN A 369 15.48 -3.10 -23.06
CA ASN A 369 16.68 -2.29 -23.22
C ASN A 369 17.89 -3.22 -23.39
N LYS A 370 19.01 -2.66 -23.82
CA LYS A 370 20.26 -3.41 -23.83
C LYS A 370 20.67 -3.77 -22.41
N ASP A 371 21.03 -5.04 -22.19
CA ASP A 371 21.49 -5.56 -20.91
C ASP A 371 22.83 -6.34 -21.04
N ARG A 372 23.12 -7.17 -20.02
CA ARG A 372 24.34 -7.97 -19.91
C ARG A 372 24.37 -9.26 -20.73
N SER A 373 23.24 -9.73 -21.26
CA SER A 373 23.19 -10.93 -22.12
C SER A 373 23.98 -10.73 -23.42
N ASN A 374 24.13 -9.47 -23.85
CA ASN A 374 24.59 -9.06 -25.18
C ASN A 374 23.68 -9.53 -26.34
N THR A 375 22.48 -10.03 -26.03
CA THR A 375 21.46 -10.34 -27.04
C THR A 375 21.09 -9.06 -27.79
N PRO A 376 21.13 -9.04 -29.13
CA PRO A 376 20.75 -7.85 -29.88
C PRO A 376 19.26 -7.51 -29.72
N LEU A 377 18.96 -6.23 -29.50
CA LEU A 377 17.62 -5.70 -29.64
C LEU A 377 17.16 -5.79 -31.11
N ARG A 378 15.89 -6.10 -31.30
CA ARG A 378 15.18 -6.24 -32.58
C ARG A 378 14.13 -5.14 -32.66
N THR A 379 14.22 -4.27 -33.66
CA THR A 379 13.20 -3.24 -33.88
C THR A 379 11.91 -3.85 -34.45
N VAL A 380 11.05 -4.32 -33.55
CA VAL A 380 9.71 -4.84 -33.89
C VAL A 380 8.59 -3.92 -33.42
N CYS A 381 8.73 -3.27 -32.26
CA CYS A 381 7.72 -2.35 -31.77
C CYS A 381 7.79 -1.01 -32.54
N PRO A 382 6.66 -0.37 -32.87
CA PRO A 382 6.65 1.02 -33.30
C PRO A 382 7.16 1.92 -32.16
N LYS A 383 7.95 2.96 -32.46
CA LYS A 383 8.50 3.89 -31.44
C LYS A 383 7.46 4.49 -30.47
N LYS A 384 6.18 4.58 -30.87
CA LYS A 384 5.05 4.95 -30.00
C LYS A 384 4.67 3.91 -28.93
N HIS A 385 5.50 2.87 -28.71
CA HIS A 385 5.38 1.92 -27.60
C HIS A 385 6.43 2.14 -26.50
N GLU A 386 7.28 3.18 -26.62
CA GLU A 386 8.15 3.64 -25.50
C GLU A 386 7.34 3.98 -24.23
N ASP A 387 6.01 4.16 -24.36
CA ASP A 387 5.01 4.31 -23.30
C ASP A 387 3.87 3.25 -23.36
N ARG A 388 4.12 2.04 -23.88
CA ARG A 388 3.14 0.92 -23.90
C ARG A 388 3.73 -0.38 -23.37
N LEU A 389 2.88 -1.17 -22.72
CA LEU A 389 3.20 -2.51 -22.22
C LEU A 389 3.04 -3.55 -23.33
N ASP A 390 4.05 -4.40 -23.47
CA ASP A 390 4.07 -5.63 -24.26
C ASP A 390 3.57 -5.43 -25.69
N CYS A 391 4.39 -4.84 -26.56
CA CYS A 391 3.96 -4.50 -27.93
C CYS A 391 3.61 -5.72 -28.80
N GLY A 392 4.11 -6.92 -28.46
CA GLY A 392 3.79 -8.20 -29.10
C GLY A 392 2.55 -8.87 -28.50
N HIS A 393 2.19 -8.48 -27.27
CA HIS A 393 1.13 -9.04 -26.44
C HIS A 393 1.34 -10.54 -26.14
N ASP A 394 2.60 -10.97 -26.05
CA ASP A 394 3.03 -12.37 -25.90
C ASP A 394 3.98 -12.63 -24.72
N ASP A 395 4.51 -11.58 -24.09
CA ASP A 395 5.64 -11.67 -23.16
C ASP A 395 5.26 -11.56 -21.68
N TYR A 396 4.41 -10.60 -21.33
CA TYR A 396 4.04 -10.31 -19.93
C TYR A 396 2.65 -9.67 -19.72
N PHE A 397 2.04 -9.06 -20.74
CA PHE A 397 0.81 -8.28 -20.58
C PHE A 397 -0.13 -8.42 -21.79
N ASN A 398 -1.29 -9.05 -21.58
CA ASN A 398 -2.35 -9.15 -22.59
C ASN A 398 -3.70 -9.36 -21.90
N THR A 399 -4.74 -8.57 -22.23
CA THR A 399 -6.09 -8.75 -21.65
C THR A 399 -6.94 -9.84 -22.31
N ASP A 400 -6.59 -10.27 -23.53
CA ASP A 400 -7.23 -11.37 -24.27
C ASP A 400 -6.15 -12.33 -24.83
N PRO A 401 -5.42 -13.04 -23.94
CA PRO A 401 -4.36 -13.94 -24.37
C PRO A 401 -4.94 -15.15 -25.09
N LYS A 402 -4.51 -15.37 -26.34
CA LYS A 402 -4.96 -16.50 -27.17
C LYS A 402 -4.79 -17.83 -26.42
N PRO A 403 -5.75 -18.77 -26.45
CA PRO A 403 -5.61 -20.07 -25.81
C PRO A 403 -4.31 -20.77 -26.23
N LYS A 404 -3.58 -21.32 -25.26
CA LYS A 404 -2.25 -21.95 -25.43
C LYS A 404 -1.10 -21.00 -25.84
N SER A 405 -1.28 -19.69 -25.74
CA SER A 405 -0.17 -18.74 -25.72
C SER A 405 0.56 -18.78 -24.37
N TYR A 406 1.77 -18.22 -24.28
CA TYR A 406 2.51 -18.14 -23.02
C TYR A 406 1.68 -17.49 -21.91
N LEU A 407 1.03 -16.36 -22.19
CA LEU A 407 0.19 -15.60 -21.26
C LEU A 407 -1.19 -16.22 -20.95
N ALA A 408 -1.54 -17.34 -21.61
CA ALA A 408 -2.69 -18.17 -21.25
C ALA A 408 -2.30 -19.36 -20.36
N GLU A 409 -1.02 -19.72 -20.30
CA GLU A 409 -0.51 -20.89 -19.55
C GLU A 409 0.44 -20.50 -18.39
N ASN A 410 0.91 -19.25 -18.33
CA ASN A 410 1.85 -18.72 -17.34
C ASN A 410 1.33 -17.38 -16.79
N TRP A 411 2.09 -16.77 -15.88
CA TRP A 411 1.76 -15.48 -15.28
C TRP A 411 1.58 -14.37 -16.32
N ASN A 412 0.52 -13.61 -16.17
CA ASN A 412 0.15 -12.48 -17.02
C ASN A 412 -0.20 -11.29 -16.12
N VAL A 413 0.54 -10.19 -16.26
CA VAL A 413 0.41 -8.99 -15.42
C VAL A 413 -1.02 -8.42 -15.47
N ALA A 414 -1.73 -8.58 -16.59
CA ALA A 414 -3.11 -8.16 -16.76
C ALA A 414 -4.14 -8.94 -15.90
N GLN A 415 -3.70 -9.99 -15.18
CA GLN A 415 -4.49 -10.74 -14.18
C GLN A 415 -4.21 -10.30 -12.73
N SER A 416 -3.32 -9.33 -12.48
CA SER A 416 -3.00 -8.93 -11.11
C SER A 416 -4.15 -8.18 -10.43
N GLU A 417 -4.45 -8.53 -9.19
CA GLU A 417 -5.40 -7.82 -8.32
C GLU A 417 -4.88 -6.45 -7.86
N PHE A 418 -3.67 -6.05 -8.22
CA PHE A 418 -3.22 -4.65 -8.11
C PHE A 418 -3.70 -3.80 -9.30
N LEU A 419 -4.45 -4.38 -10.24
CA LEU A 419 -5.14 -3.70 -11.32
C LEU A 419 -6.66 -3.86 -11.17
N LEU A 420 -7.40 -2.78 -11.40
CA LEU A 420 -8.85 -2.76 -11.52
C LEU A 420 -9.26 -3.05 -12.96
N ARG A 421 -10.42 -3.67 -13.14
CA ARG A 421 -10.96 -4.06 -14.44
C ARG A 421 -12.27 -3.33 -14.72
N SER A 422 -12.39 -2.71 -15.89
CA SER A 422 -13.61 -1.99 -16.31
C SER A 422 -14.64 -2.89 -17.00
N ASP A 423 -14.33 -4.18 -17.16
CA ASP A 423 -15.14 -5.16 -17.89
C ASP A 423 -16.21 -5.84 -17.01
N GLY A 424 -16.23 -5.58 -15.69
CA GLY A 424 -17.18 -6.18 -14.74
C GLY A 424 -17.04 -7.69 -14.59
N GLY A 425 -15.90 -8.27 -15.00
CA GLY A 425 -15.66 -9.70 -14.99
C GLY A 425 -14.72 -10.14 -13.86
N ASP A 426 -15.24 -10.35 -12.66
CA ASP A 426 -14.51 -11.08 -11.61
C ASP A 426 -14.30 -12.56 -11.98
N ASP A 427 -15.09 -13.08 -12.92
CA ASP A 427 -14.80 -14.31 -13.66
C ASP A 427 -13.53 -14.09 -14.53
N VAL A 428 -12.36 -14.23 -13.91
CA VAL A 428 -11.26 -14.93 -14.59
C VAL A 428 -11.82 -16.32 -14.91
N PRO A 429 -11.94 -16.73 -16.18
CA PRO A 429 -12.27 -18.11 -16.47
C PRO A 429 -11.21 -18.96 -15.78
N ASP A 430 -11.62 -19.86 -14.88
CA ASP A 430 -10.72 -20.85 -14.31
C ASP A 430 -9.89 -21.40 -15.47
N ALA A 431 -8.56 -21.18 -15.42
CA ALA A 431 -7.69 -21.71 -16.45
C ALA A 431 -8.05 -23.20 -16.59
N PRO A 432 -8.21 -23.79 -17.79
CA PRO A 432 -8.91 -25.08 -17.93
C PRO A 432 -8.33 -26.31 -17.20
N ASN A 433 -7.30 -26.14 -16.37
CA ASN A 433 -6.71 -27.11 -15.45
C ASN A 433 -6.37 -26.50 -14.06
N ALA A 434 -7.04 -25.44 -13.62
CA ALA A 434 -6.85 -24.84 -12.30
C ALA A 434 -7.31 -25.83 -11.22
N VAL A 435 -6.36 -26.45 -10.52
CA VAL A 435 -6.67 -27.27 -9.34
C VAL A 435 -7.05 -26.31 -8.20
N PRO A 436 -8.21 -26.49 -7.54
CA PRO A 436 -8.58 -25.68 -6.39
C PRO A 436 -7.49 -25.75 -5.31
N ALA A 437 -7.14 -24.62 -4.72
CA ALA A 437 -6.31 -24.62 -3.52
C ALA A 437 -7.06 -25.35 -2.40
N GLU A 438 -6.48 -26.44 -1.86
CA GLU A 438 -7.00 -27.04 -0.63
C GLU A 438 -6.95 -26.01 0.50
N PRO A 439 -7.98 -25.93 1.36
CA PRO A 439 -7.97 -24.99 2.48
C PRO A 439 -6.82 -25.31 3.43
N ASP A 440 -6.10 -24.27 3.86
CA ASP A 440 -4.85 -24.35 4.64
C ASP A 440 -4.86 -25.45 5.72
N ALA A 441 -3.99 -26.43 5.55
CA ALA A 441 -3.62 -27.32 6.63
C ALA A 441 -2.93 -26.50 7.72
N THR A 442 -3.53 -26.46 8.91
CA THR A 442 -2.99 -25.76 10.08
C THR A 442 -1.48 -25.97 10.27
N PRO A 443 -0.69 -24.94 10.63
CA PRO A 443 0.77 -25.02 10.64
C PRO A 443 1.30 -26.17 11.50
N ARG A 444 1.74 -27.25 10.84
CA ARG A 444 2.35 -28.39 11.52
C ARG A 444 3.72 -27.97 12.05
N ALA A 445 3.83 -27.79 13.36
CA ALA A 445 5.08 -27.45 14.03
C ALA A 445 6.23 -28.35 13.57
N LYS A 446 7.30 -27.75 13.05
CA LYS A 446 8.48 -28.48 12.55
C LYS A 446 9.22 -29.11 13.76
N PRO A 447 9.64 -30.39 13.70
CA PRO A 447 10.13 -31.08 14.89
C PRO A 447 11.42 -30.47 15.45
N SER A 448 11.49 -30.23 16.75
CA SER A 448 12.71 -29.81 17.42
C SER A 448 13.75 -30.94 17.39
N THR A 449 15.02 -30.58 17.18
CA THR A 449 16.17 -31.48 17.27
C THR A 449 16.25 -32.18 18.63
N LYS A 450 16.70 -33.45 18.63
CA LYS A 450 16.91 -34.31 19.81
C LYS A 450 17.42 -33.56 21.05
N ALA A 451 16.69 -33.70 22.15
CA ALA A 451 17.21 -33.57 23.51
C ALA A 451 17.04 -34.92 24.24
N THR A 452 17.95 -35.21 25.17
CA THR A 452 18.19 -36.55 25.71
C THR A 452 17.15 -37.00 26.75
N GLU A 453 16.93 -38.31 26.79
CA GLU A 453 15.98 -39.06 27.61
C GLU A 453 16.30 -39.07 29.13
N ALA A 454 15.27 -38.98 29.97
CA ALA A 454 15.26 -39.39 31.38
C ALA A 454 13.82 -39.80 31.79
N PRO A 455 13.63 -40.83 32.64
CA PRO A 455 12.37 -41.58 32.69
C PRO A 455 11.34 -41.07 33.72
N ALA A 456 10.07 -41.47 33.50
CA ALA A 456 8.94 -41.20 34.39
C ALA A 456 8.73 -42.30 35.45
N PRO A 457 8.08 -42.00 36.59
CA PRO A 457 7.47 -42.98 37.47
C PRO A 457 5.95 -43.13 37.22
N GLU A 458 5.44 -44.35 37.42
CA GLU A 458 4.04 -44.74 37.20
C GLU A 458 3.05 -44.17 38.24
N ALA A 459 1.76 -44.12 37.86
CA ALA A 459 0.63 -44.07 38.78
C ALA A 459 -0.32 -45.26 38.49
N PRO A 460 -0.81 -45.98 39.51
CA PRO A 460 -1.65 -47.16 39.32
C PRO A 460 -3.14 -46.83 39.18
N ALA A 461 -3.87 -47.76 38.58
CA ALA A 461 -5.33 -47.88 38.62
C ALA A 461 -5.68 -49.28 39.20
N PRO A 462 -6.96 -49.70 39.31
CA PRO A 462 -8.22 -48.97 39.38
C PRO A 462 -9.08 -49.41 40.61
N THR A 463 -10.30 -48.89 40.75
CA THR A 463 -11.42 -49.68 41.30
C THR A 463 -12.77 -49.11 40.84
N ALA A 464 -13.74 -49.98 40.64
CA ALA A 464 -15.11 -49.65 40.26
C ALA A 464 -16.09 -50.27 41.26
N THR A 465 -17.25 -49.64 41.48
CA THR A 465 -18.50 -50.28 41.95
C THR A 465 -19.67 -49.29 41.89
N GLY A 466 -20.90 -49.82 41.74
CA GLY A 466 -22.14 -49.11 42.07
C GLY A 466 -23.05 -48.81 40.87
N GLY A 467 -24.08 -49.63 40.68
CA GLY A 467 -25.24 -49.31 39.83
C GLY A 467 -26.54 -49.60 40.58
N ASP A 468 -27.67 -49.12 40.04
CA ASP A 468 -28.95 -49.85 39.92
C ASP A 468 -30.09 -48.92 39.46
N ALA A 469 -30.83 -49.41 38.45
CA ALA A 469 -32.29 -49.28 38.19
C ALA A 469 -32.97 -47.89 38.13
N SER A 470 -34.06 -47.60 37.38
CA SER A 470 -35.03 -48.34 36.56
C SER A 470 -35.86 -47.29 35.77
N ASP A 471 -36.58 -47.50 34.66
CA ASP A 471 -36.62 -48.49 33.56
C ASP A 471 -37.42 -47.86 32.37
N GLY A 472 -37.68 -48.60 31.27
CA GLY A 472 -38.53 -48.12 30.15
C GLY A 472 -38.08 -48.51 28.73
N GLY A 473 -38.40 -49.73 28.27
CA GLY A 473 -38.36 -50.12 26.84
C GLY A 473 -39.65 -49.74 26.09
N GLY A 474 -39.82 -50.00 24.78
CA GLY A 474 -38.98 -50.70 23.80
C GLY A 474 -39.66 -50.72 22.41
N ASP A 475 -38.96 -51.19 21.38
CA ASP A 475 -39.24 -50.91 19.95
C ASP A 475 -40.32 -51.75 19.25
N ALA A 476 -40.68 -51.32 18.03
CA ALA A 476 -41.12 -52.19 16.95
C ALA A 476 -40.66 -51.67 15.55
N VAL A 477 -40.03 -52.54 14.75
CA VAL A 477 -39.61 -52.33 13.35
C VAL A 477 -40.00 -53.59 12.54
N PRO A 478 -40.30 -53.51 11.24
CA PRO A 478 -39.38 -54.14 10.28
C PRO A 478 -39.23 -53.43 8.90
N PRO A 479 -38.22 -53.79 8.07
CA PRO A 479 -37.83 -53.09 6.84
C PRO A 479 -38.06 -53.89 5.52
N GLY A 480 -37.71 -53.31 4.37
CA GLY A 480 -37.52 -54.04 3.09
C GLY A 480 -37.35 -53.13 1.86
N ALA A 481 -36.43 -53.44 0.93
CA ALA A 481 -36.07 -52.58 -0.21
C ALA A 481 -35.69 -53.33 -1.52
N ALA A 482 -35.78 -52.62 -2.66
CA ALA A 482 -35.11 -52.86 -3.97
C ALA A 482 -35.64 -54.00 -4.90
N PRO A 483 -35.23 -54.13 -6.20
CA PRO A 483 -35.12 -53.10 -7.27
C PRO A 483 -35.46 -53.54 -8.75
N GLY A 484 -35.78 -52.58 -9.65
CA GLY A 484 -35.53 -52.54 -11.14
C GLY A 484 -36.14 -53.62 -12.10
N PRO A 485 -35.88 -53.61 -13.44
CA PRO A 485 -35.45 -52.53 -14.38
C PRO A 485 -36.16 -52.54 -15.79
N THR A 486 -35.54 -51.88 -16.81
CA THR A 486 -35.63 -52.05 -18.31
C THR A 486 -36.70 -51.36 -19.21
N ALA A 487 -36.24 -50.96 -20.42
CA ALA A 487 -36.96 -50.42 -21.61
C ALA A 487 -37.09 -51.53 -22.72
N PRO A 488 -37.36 -51.35 -24.05
CA PRO A 488 -37.40 -50.16 -24.97
C PRO A 488 -38.48 -50.16 -26.12
N GLY A 489 -38.42 -49.21 -27.09
CA GLY A 489 -38.86 -49.41 -28.50
C GLY A 489 -39.81 -48.37 -29.18
N GLY A 490 -39.50 -47.94 -30.42
CA GLY A 490 -40.40 -47.25 -31.39
C GLY A 490 -40.85 -48.20 -32.54
N PRO A 491 -41.25 -47.77 -33.78
CA PRO A 491 -41.20 -46.43 -34.43
C PRO A 491 -42.39 -46.06 -35.41
N ALA A 492 -42.19 -45.04 -36.28
CA ALA A 492 -42.83 -44.78 -37.61
C ALA A 492 -44.30 -44.22 -37.70
N ALA A 493 -44.74 -43.45 -38.72
CA ALA A 493 -44.11 -42.62 -39.79
C ALA A 493 -45.17 -41.74 -40.54
N THR A 494 -44.74 -40.96 -41.55
CA THR A 494 -45.51 -40.24 -42.64
C THR A 494 -46.30 -38.96 -42.27
N THR A 495 -46.47 -37.90 -43.11
CA THR A 495 -45.88 -37.46 -44.41
C THR A 495 -46.23 -35.98 -44.68
N GLY A 496 -45.43 -35.26 -45.48
CA GLY A 496 -45.96 -34.23 -46.42
C GLY A 496 -45.50 -32.77 -46.27
N ALA A 497 -44.65 -32.33 -47.21
CA ALA A 497 -44.57 -30.93 -47.67
C ALA A 497 -45.06 -30.89 -49.15
N PRO A 498 -45.36 -29.72 -49.74
CA PRO A 498 -44.31 -28.96 -50.43
C PRO A 498 -44.45 -27.42 -50.36
N ALA A 499 -43.48 -26.72 -50.98
CA ALA A 499 -43.24 -25.28 -50.86
C ALA A 499 -43.88 -24.41 -51.96
N ALA A 500 -43.96 -23.08 -51.70
CA ALA A 500 -43.85 -22.03 -52.71
C ALA A 500 -43.50 -20.66 -52.09
N ASP A 501 -42.43 -20.05 -52.59
CA ASP A 501 -42.12 -18.61 -52.55
C ASP A 501 -42.58 -17.98 -53.89
N PRO A 502 -42.50 -16.66 -54.15
CA PRO A 502 -42.50 -15.49 -53.27
C PRO A 502 -43.55 -14.43 -53.71
N THR A 503 -43.79 -13.36 -52.94
CA THR A 503 -43.86 -11.94 -53.45
C THR A 503 -44.22 -10.90 -52.38
N THR A 504 -43.77 -9.67 -52.61
CA THR A 504 -43.96 -8.45 -51.82
C THR A 504 -45.38 -7.88 -51.83
N ALA A 505 -45.94 -7.52 -50.67
CA ALA A 505 -46.77 -6.31 -50.48
C ALA A 505 -47.01 -6.01 -48.98
N VAL A 506 -46.97 -4.73 -48.60
CA VAL A 506 -47.29 -4.24 -47.25
C VAL A 506 -48.80 -4.02 -47.11
N PRO A 507 -49.41 -4.40 -45.97
CA PRO A 507 -50.33 -3.46 -45.31
C PRO A 507 -50.19 -3.42 -43.78
N THR A 508 -50.14 -2.18 -43.28
CA THR A 508 -50.55 -1.67 -41.95
C THR A 508 -51.00 -2.67 -40.87
N VAL A 509 -50.27 -2.67 -39.76
CA VAL A 509 -50.59 -3.32 -38.47
C VAL A 509 -51.89 -2.79 -37.86
N PRO A 510 -52.87 -3.63 -37.47
CA PRO A 510 -53.98 -3.24 -36.59
C PRO A 510 -53.48 -3.01 -35.16
N ALA A 511 -54.07 -2.03 -34.46
CA ALA A 511 -53.61 -1.59 -33.13
C ALA A 511 -53.35 -2.75 -32.16
N ALA A 512 -52.10 -2.84 -31.68
CA ALA A 512 -51.73 -3.78 -30.63
C ALA A 512 -52.47 -3.44 -29.33
N LEU A 513 -53.02 -4.48 -28.68
CA LEU A 513 -53.55 -4.40 -27.33
C LEU A 513 -52.49 -3.79 -26.40
N ALA A 514 -52.91 -2.82 -25.57
CA ALA A 514 -52.05 -2.21 -24.57
C ALA A 514 -51.62 -3.27 -23.55
N THR A 515 -50.41 -3.79 -23.71
CA THR A 515 -49.74 -4.54 -22.65
C THR A 515 -49.46 -3.58 -21.50
N THR A 516 -50.05 -3.88 -20.34
CA THR A 516 -49.63 -3.27 -19.07
C THR A 516 -48.12 -3.43 -18.94
N PRO A 517 -47.36 -2.37 -18.61
CA PRO A 517 -45.92 -2.50 -18.37
C PRO A 517 -45.69 -3.59 -17.33
N ALA A 518 -44.82 -4.55 -17.64
CA ALA A 518 -44.39 -5.51 -16.65
C ALA A 518 -43.77 -4.73 -15.48
N VAL A 519 -44.33 -4.90 -14.28
CA VAL A 519 -43.78 -4.30 -13.07
C VAL A 519 -42.37 -4.88 -12.92
N ALA A 520 -41.35 -4.03 -13.02
CA ALA A 520 -39.97 -4.43 -12.75
C ALA A 520 -39.93 -5.09 -11.37
N PRO A 521 -39.24 -6.23 -11.20
CA PRO A 521 -39.27 -6.96 -9.94
C PRO A 521 -38.84 -6.03 -8.80
N ALA A 522 -39.64 -6.00 -7.74
CA ALA A 522 -39.35 -5.17 -6.58
C ALA A 522 -37.98 -5.56 -6.01
N VAL A 523 -37.02 -4.64 -6.05
CA VAL A 523 -35.68 -4.88 -5.50
C VAL A 523 -35.82 -5.27 -4.04
N GLN A 524 -35.32 -6.45 -3.67
CA GLN A 524 -35.28 -6.88 -2.28
C GLN A 524 -34.32 -5.95 -1.53
N ALA A 525 -34.85 -5.08 -0.67
CA ALA A 525 -34.07 -4.15 0.12
C ALA A 525 -33.33 -4.92 1.24
N VAL A 526 -32.03 -5.12 1.07
CA VAL A 526 -31.14 -5.83 2.00
C VAL A 526 -30.09 -4.86 2.48
N LEU A 527 -29.80 -4.87 3.79
CA LEU A 527 -28.65 -4.20 4.39
C LEU A 527 -27.81 -5.26 5.09
N GLU A 528 -26.57 -5.42 4.63
CA GLU A 528 -25.54 -6.16 5.33
C GLU A 528 -24.72 -5.23 6.23
N VAL A 529 -24.36 -5.73 7.40
CA VAL A 529 -23.40 -5.10 8.32
C VAL A 529 -22.25 -6.06 8.53
N ARG A 530 -21.03 -5.60 8.23
CA ARG A 530 -19.78 -6.39 8.27
C ARG A 530 -18.69 -5.59 9.01
N GLU A 531 -17.54 -6.22 9.22
CA GLU A 531 -16.32 -5.57 9.73
C GLU A 531 -16.53 -4.71 11.01
N PRO A 532 -17.07 -5.27 12.11
CA PRO A 532 -17.32 -4.51 13.33
C PRO A 532 -16.02 -4.18 14.06
N ASN A 533 -15.65 -2.90 14.05
CA ASN A 533 -14.60 -2.33 14.88
C ASN A 533 -15.22 -1.68 16.13
N SER A 534 -14.37 -1.22 17.05
CA SER A 534 -14.82 -0.55 18.28
C SER A 534 -15.51 0.80 18.07
N THR A 535 -15.30 1.43 16.93
CA THR A 535 -15.79 2.79 16.61
C THR A 535 -16.46 2.87 15.24
N SER A 536 -16.55 1.76 14.49
CA SER A 536 -17.12 1.72 13.14
C SER A 536 -17.67 0.34 12.74
N VAL A 537 -18.52 0.31 11.72
CA VAL A 537 -18.91 -0.90 10.96
C VAL A 537 -18.88 -0.60 9.45
N ARG A 538 -18.75 -1.63 8.60
CA ARG A 538 -19.01 -1.52 7.16
C ARG A 538 -20.49 -1.84 6.88
N LEU A 539 -21.12 -1.03 6.04
CA LEU A 539 -22.49 -1.15 5.57
C LEU A 539 -22.49 -1.40 4.06
N THR A 540 -23.25 -2.38 3.60
CA THR A 540 -23.47 -2.66 2.17
C THR A 540 -24.96 -2.92 1.95
N TRP A 541 -25.60 -2.29 0.96
CA TRP A 541 -27.04 -2.48 0.69
C TRP A 541 -27.37 -2.58 -0.80
N SER A 542 -28.43 -3.30 -1.13
CA SER A 542 -28.85 -3.50 -2.53
C SER A 542 -29.30 -2.20 -3.21
N ALA A 543 -28.88 -1.95 -4.45
CA ALA A 543 -29.25 -0.72 -5.15
C ALA A 543 -30.76 -0.62 -5.44
N ALA A 544 -31.43 0.41 -4.93
CA ALA A 544 -32.84 0.74 -5.27
C ALA A 544 -33.04 1.11 -6.75
N GLY A 545 -31.95 1.45 -7.45
CA GLY A 545 -31.90 1.77 -8.88
C GLY A 545 -30.60 2.50 -9.24
N PRO A 546 -30.25 2.58 -10.54
CA PRO A 546 -28.94 3.07 -11.00
C PRO A 546 -28.68 4.57 -10.78
N LYS A 547 -29.70 5.34 -10.36
CA LYS A 547 -29.60 6.76 -10.01
C LYS A 547 -30.27 7.07 -8.66
N ALA A 548 -30.43 6.05 -7.81
CA ALA A 548 -31.05 6.23 -6.51
C ALA A 548 -30.16 7.03 -5.56
N SER A 549 -30.79 7.87 -4.75
CA SER A 549 -30.17 8.53 -3.61
C SER A 549 -30.74 7.91 -2.34
N TYR A 550 -29.89 7.71 -1.34
CA TYR A 550 -30.23 7.05 -0.08
C TYR A 550 -30.11 8.01 1.07
N ASP A 551 -31.13 8.05 1.92
CA ASP A 551 -31.05 8.65 3.24
C ASP A 551 -30.67 7.56 4.25
N VAL A 552 -29.60 7.82 5.01
CA VAL A 552 -29.08 6.90 6.02
C VAL A 552 -29.47 7.41 7.41
N GLU A 553 -30.27 6.61 8.11
CA GLU A 553 -30.75 6.86 9.47
C GLU A 553 -30.06 5.91 10.46
N VAL A 554 -29.67 6.45 11.62
CA VAL A 554 -29.23 5.66 12.78
C VAL A 554 -30.10 6.03 13.98
N ASP A 555 -30.72 5.01 14.60
CA ASP A 555 -31.69 5.15 15.69
C ASP A 555 -32.84 6.13 15.38
N GLY A 556 -33.23 6.20 14.11
CA GLY A 556 -34.26 7.10 13.59
C GLY A 556 -33.79 8.53 13.28
N VAL A 557 -32.51 8.85 13.49
CA VAL A 557 -31.90 10.14 13.18
C VAL A 557 -31.19 10.06 11.83
N LYS A 558 -31.54 10.93 10.88
CA LYS A 558 -30.84 11.03 9.59
C LYS A 558 -29.42 11.59 9.81
N ILE A 559 -28.41 10.83 9.37
CA ILE A 559 -26.99 11.19 9.53
C ILE A 559 -26.32 11.60 8.22
N ALA A 560 -26.82 11.13 7.07
CA ALA A 560 -26.25 11.40 5.74
C ALA A 560 -27.29 11.20 4.62
N THR A 561 -26.98 11.74 3.44
CA THR A 561 -27.58 11.38 2.15
C THR A 561 -26.44 10.99 1.20
N THR A 562 -26.55 9.89 0.46
CA THR A 562 -25.50 9.38 -0.44
C THR A 562 -26.07 8.69 -1.68
N VAL A 563 -25.27 8.55 -2.74
CA VAL A 563 -25.55 7.70 -3.92
C VAL A 563 -24.78 6.38 -3.90
N ALA A 564 -23.88 6.18 -2.94
CA ALA A 564 -23.20 4.91 -2.73
C ALA A 564 -24.14 3.85 -2.15
N THR A 565 -23.83 2.58 -2.40
CA THR A 565 -24.43 1.40 -1.76
C THR A 565 -23.50 0.74 -0.74
N ARG A 566 -22.26 1.22 -0.64
CA ARG A 566 -21.23 0.81 0.30
C ARG A 566 -20.76 2.02 1.11
N ALA A 567 -20.61 1.86 2.42
CA ALA A 567 -20.15 2.94 3.30
C ALA A 567 -19.58 2.41 4.63
N ARG A 568 -18.70 3.20 5.24
CA ARG A 568 -18.28 3.02 6.63
C ARG A 568 -19.11 3.91 7.55
N LEU A 569 -19.83 3.30 8.48
CA LEU A 569 -20.47 4.02 9.59
C LEU A 569 -19.42 4.19 10.69
N ILE A 570 -19.10 5.43 11.05
CA ILE A 570 -18.04 5.81 12.00
C ILE A 570 -18.59 6.62 13.17
N GLY A 571 -17.80 6.79 14.22
CA GLY A 571 -18.28 7.45 15.44
C GLY A 571 -19.32 6.60 16.15
N LEU A 572 -19.03 5.31 16.37
CA LEU A 572 -19.81 4.45 17.25
C LEU A 572 -19.27 4.49 18.68
N ARG A 573 -20.13 4.25 19.68
CA ARG A 573 -19.68 3.85 21.02
C ARG A 573 -19.24 2.39 20.95
N PRO A 574 -18.13 2.00 21.60
CA PRO A 574 -17.75 0.59 21.70
C PRO A 574 -18.83 -0.24 22.41
N ASP A 575 -18.92 -1.52 22.02
CA ASP A 575 -19.87 -2.51 22.55
C ASP A 575 -21.37 -2.08 22.52
N ALA A 576 -21.75 -1.18 21.61
CA ALA A 576 -23.12 -0.68 21.47
C ALA A 576 -23.85 -1.21 20.23
N LYS A 577 -25.20 -1.26 20.34
CA LYS A 577 -26.12 -1.59 19.25
C LYS A 577 -26.77 -0.33 18.68
N TYR A 578 -26.92 -0.32 17.37
CA TYR A 578 -27.49 0.77 16.59
C TYR A 578 -28.49 0.21 15.57
N GLN A 579 -29.65 0.84 15.44
CA GLN A 579 -30.62 0.50 14.40
C GLN A 579 -30.37 1.34 13.17
N VAL A 580 -29.91 0.71 12.08
CA VAL A 580 -29.62 1.38 10.81
C VAL A 580 -30.80 1.18 9.86
N ALA A 581 -31.24 2.27 9.22
CA ALA A 581 -32.21 2.23 8.15
C ALA A 581 -31.71 3.01 6.93
N ILE A 582 -31.83 2.40 5.75
CA ILE A 582 -31.50 3.00 4.46
C ILE A 582 -32.82 3.22 3.71
N ARG A 583 -33.11 4.46 3.34
CA ARG A 583 -34.35 4.84 2.64
C ARG A 583 -34.05 5.40 1.26
N SER A 584 -34.91 5.13 0.29
CA SER A 584 -34.93 5.84 -0.99
C SER A 584 -36.36 6.14 -1.44
N THR A 585 -36.50 6.72 -2.63
CA THR A 585 -37.81 6.97 -3.27
C THR A 585 -38.60 5.67 -3.48
N ASN A 586 -39.91 5.78 -3.71
CA ASN A 586 -40.79 4.67 -4.07
C ASN A 586 -40.89 3.54 -3.02
N GLY A 587 -40.60 3.83 -1.75
CA GLY A 587 -40.82 2.90 -0.64
C GLY A 587 -39.66 1.94 -0.35
N TYR A 588 -38.50 2.10 -0.99
CA TYR A 588 -37.30 1.34 -0.62
C TYR A 588 -36.92 1.60 0.84
N LEU A 589 -36.76 0.53 1.61
CA LEU A 589 -36.38 0.55 3.02
C LEU A 589 -35.61 -0.72 3.39
N ALA A 590 -34.27 -0.63 3.43
CA ALA A 590 -33.43 -1.66 4.03
C ALA A 590 -33.20 -1.34 5.51
N LYS A 591 -33.12 -2.36 6.37
CA LYS A 591 -32.86 -2.21 7.81
C LYS A 591 -31.91 -3.30 8.31
N GLY A 592 -31.13 -2.96 9.32
CA GLY A 592 -30.23 -3.89 10.00
C GLY A 592 -29.80 -3.34 11.35
N THR A 593 -29.37 -4.22 12.25
CA THR A 593 -28.75 -3.81 13.51
C THR A 593 -27.23 -3.84 13.36
N ALA A 594 -26.58 -2.70 13.55
CA ALA A 594 -25.13 -2.63 13.66
C ALA A 594 -24.72 -2.83 15.12
N GLN A 595 -23.67 -3.62 15.35
CA GLN A 595 -23.02 -3.83 16.64
C GLN A 595 -21.54 -3.48 16.47
N SER A 596 -21.05 -2.52 17.23
CA SER A 596 -19.60 -2.26 17.34
C SER A 596 -18.93 -3.30 18.24
N ALA A 597 -17.66 -3.60 17.99
CA ALA A 597 -16.85 -4.41 18.91
C ALA A 597 -16.55 -3.66 20.24
N PRO A 598 -16.07 -4.36 21.29
CA PRO A 598 -15.49 -3.72 22.46
C PRO A 598 -14.22 -2.93 22.13
N ALA A 599 -13.96 -1.85 22.86
CA ALA A 599 -12.72 -1.07 22.70
C ALA A 599 -11.56 -1.71 23.45
N ALA A 600 -10.52 -2.08 22.70
CA ALA A 600 -9.23 -2.41 23.28
C ALA A 600 -8.59 -1.18 23.94
N ARG A 601 -7.89 -1.42 25.06
CA ARG A 601 -7.13 -0.43 25.82
C ARG A 601 -5.64 -0.74 25.69
N PRO A 602 -4.77 0.29 25.68
CA PRO A 602 -3.34 0.07 25.54
C PRO A 602 -2.78 -0.60 26.80
N ALA A 603 -1.98 -1.64 26.63
CA ALA A 603 -1.17 -2.18 27.72
C ALA A 603 0.12 -1.34 27.87
N ALA A 604 0.66 -1.29 29.08
CA ALA A 604 1.96 -0.67 29.30
C ALA A 604 3.06 -1.50 28.66
N ASN A 605 4.07 -0.83 28.10
CA ASN A 605 5.23 -1.43 27.43
C ASN A 605 4.94 -2.25 26.15
N THR A 606 3.70 -2.25 25.62
CA THR A 606 3.38 -2.82 24.30
C THR A 606 3.25 -1.73 23.23
N TRP A 607 3.48 -2.08 21.96
CA TRP A 607 3.17 -1.20 20.83
C TRP A 607 1.67 -1.27 20.48
N PHE A 608 1.10 -0.13 20.09
CA PHE A 608 -0.29 -0.01 19.65
C PHE A 608 -0.48 1.22 18.75
N VAL A 609 -1.47 1.17 17.87
CA VAL A 609 -1.95 2.32 17.10
C VAL A 609 -3.03 3.05 17.90
N LEU A 610 -2.93 4.38 17.95
CA LEU A 610 -3.94 5.26 18.56
C LEU A 610 -4.98 5.65 17.52
N THR A 611 -6.13 4.99 17.54
CA THR A 611 -7.23 5.26 16.59
C THR A 611 -8.22 6.25 17.19
N ASN A 612 -8.51 7.34 16.49
CA ASN A 612 -9.44 8.38 16.91
C ASN A 612 -10.90 7.89 16.87
N SER A 613 -11.65 8.07 17.96
CA SER A 613 -12.99 7.47 18.09
C SER A 613 -14.09 8.14 17.25
N LEU A 614 -13.84 9.32 16.69
CA LEU A 614 -14.75 9.94 15.71
C LEU A 614 -14.51 9.35 14.31
N THR A 615 -13.26 9.32 13.85
CA THR A 615 -12.93 9.15 12.42
C THR A 615 -12.44 7.77 12.03
N GLY A 616 -11.84 7.02 12.96
CA GLY A 616 -11.02 5.85 12.63
C GLY A 616 -9.62 6.19 12.09
N GLY A 617 -9.25 7.48 12.01
CA GLY A 617 -7.89 7.91 11.68
C GLY A 617 -6.90 7.64 12.82
N ALA A 618 -5.61 7.55 12.52
CA ALA A 618 -4.56 7.28 13.50
C ALA A 618 -3.84 8.55 13.96
N ALA A 619 -3.32 8.55 15.18
CA ALA A 619 -2.30 9.53 15.59
C ALA A 619 -0.97 9.19 14.91
N ASP A 620 -0.47 10.09 14.08
CA ASP A 620 0.60 9.84 13.10
C ASP A 620 1.75 10.85 13.30
N LEU A 621 2.98 10.37 13.53
CA LEU A 621 4.16 11.22 13.58
C LEU A 621 4.58 11.64 12.15
N TYR A 622 4.36 12.90 11.80
CA TYR A 622 4.44 13.35 10.41
C TYR A 622 5.72 12.90 9.69
N ALA A 623 5.52 12.12 8.62
CA ALA A 623 6.56 11.60 7.73
C ALA A 623 7.67 10.78 8.41
N ALA A 624 7.41 10.21 9.60
CA ALA A 624 8.40 9.54 10.45
C ALA A 624 9.64 10.41 10.80
N ARG A 625 9.58 11.73 10.55
CA ARG A 625 10.73 12.64 10.71
C ARG A 625 11.28 12.58 12.13
N THR A 626 12.60 12.66 12.30
CA THR A 626 13.24 12.44 13.62
C THR A 626 13.49 13.72 14.44
N ALA A 627 13.22 14.90 13.88
CA ALA A 627 13.48 16.19 14.53
C ALA A 627 12.57 16.47 15.75
N ASN A 628 13.11 17.10 16.80
CA ASN A 628 12.26 17.62 17.88
C ASN A 628 11.35 18.71 17.32
N GLY A 629 10.07 18.71 17.68
CA GLY A 629 9.07 19.60 17.10
C GLY A 629 8.28 19.03 15.90
N THR A 630 8.64 17.86 15.35
CA THR A 630 7.77 17.18 14.36
C THR A 630 6.36 16.99 14.93
N PRO A 631 5.30 17.46 14.25
CA PRO A 631 3.94 17.35 14.75
C PRO A 631 3.40 15.92 14.73
N VAL A 632 2.48 15.65 15.65
CA VAL A 632 1.58 14.50 15.56
C VAL A 632 0.30 14.96 14.85
N THR A 633 -0.07 14.26 13.79
CA THR A 633 -1.21 14.59 12.91
C THR A 633 -2.27 13.48 12.93
N LEU A 634 -3.45 13.76 12.40
CA LEU A 634 -4.46 12.73 12.13
C LEU A 634 -4.23 12.13 10.74
N GLY A 635 -3.61 10.95 10.69
CA GLY A 635 -3.36 10.16 9.48
C GLY A 635 -4.49 9.18 9.15
N GLY A 636 -4.50 8.65 7.93
CA GLY A 636 -5.28 7.45 7.60
C GLY A 636 -4.58 6.21 8.15
N PRO A 637 -5.29 5.19 8.69
CA PRO A 637 -4.64 4.06 9.33
C PRO A 637 -3.87 3.20 8.31
N ASP A 638 -2.54 3.15 8.45
CA ASP A 638 -1.65 2.30 7.66
C ASP A 638 -1.02 1.17 8.49
N GLY A 639 -0.75 1.44 9.78
CA GLY A 639 -0.14 0.53 10.73
C GLY A 639 1.39 0.68 10.84
N ASP A 640 1.98 1.58 10.06
CA ASP A 640 3.42 1.79 9.96
C ASP A 640 3.97 2.48 11.23
N SER A 641 5.29 2.47 11.42
CA SER A 641 5.96 2.84 12.68
C SER A 641 5.70 4.27 13.15
N GLN A 642 5.32 5.19 12.26
CA GLN A 642 4.91 6.55 12.62
C GLN A 642 3.57 6.62 13.36
N GLN A 643 2.71 5.60 13.19
CA GLN A 643 1.40 5.49 13.85
C GLN A 643 1.45 4.64 15.13
N GLN A 644 2.62 4.07 15.44
CA GLN A 644 2.79 3.14 16.55
C GLN A 644 3.41 3.80 17.78
N TRP A 645 2.73 3.58 18.92
CA TRP A 645 3.03 4.21 20.19
C TRP A 645 3.15 3.17 21.31
N LYS A 646 3.88 3.52 22.37
CA LYS A 646 4.02 2.70 23.58
C LYS A 646 3.91 3.55 24.84
N LEU A 647 3.08 3.10 25.78
CA LEU A 647 3.00 3.70 27.11
C LEU A 647 4.15 3.18 27.97
N VAL A 648 5.15 4.03 28.20
CA VAL A 648 6.28 3.77 29.08
C VAL A 648 5.91 4.30 30.49
N PRO A 649 5.84 3.44 31.53
CA PRO A 649 5.53 3.86 32.89
C PRO A 649 6.47 4.95 33.43
N ALA A 650 5.91 5.87 34.21
CA ALA A 650 6.62 6.98 34.84
C ALA A 650 6.22 7.12 36.32
N ALA A 651 6.83 8.09 37.01
CA ALA A 651 6.51 8.39 38.40
C ALA A 651 5.02 8.74 38.59
N ALA A 652 4.50 8.47 39.80
CA ALA A 652 3.12 8.75 40.21
C ALA A 652 2.02 8.10 39.32
N GLY A 653 2.32 6.98 38.66
CA GLY A 653 1.35 6.25 37.83
C GLY A 653 1.07 6.90 36.47
N ALA A 654 1.87 7.89 36.07
CA ALA A 654 1.80 8.50 34.76
C ALA A 654 2.53 7.65 33.71
N PHE A 655 2.40 8.04 32.44
CA PHE A 655 3.10 7.45 31.30
C PHE A 655 3.81 8.52 30.46
N SER A 656 4.83 8.12 29.74
CA SER A 656 5.23 8.78 28.49
C SER A 656 4.72 7.97 27.30
N LEU A 657 4.28 8.67 26.25
CA LEU A 657 3.84 8.06 25.01
C LEU A 657 5.01 8.09 24.01
N GLN A 658 5.72 6.97 23.86
CA GLN A 658 6.90 6.83 23.02
C GLN A 658 6.53 6.39 21.59
N SER A 659 7.13 7.01 20.57
CA SER A 659 7.02 6.61 19.15
C SER A 659 7.89 5.39 18.83
N ARG A 660 7.41 4.49 17.97
CA ARG A 660 8.22 3.37 17.44
C ARG A 660 9.24 3.85 16.42
N ALA A 661 8.87 4.78 15.53
CA ALA A 661 9.75 5.32 14.49
C ALA A 661 11.02 6.00 15.04
N THR A 662 10.93 6.73 16.15
CA THR A 662 12.04 7.60 16.61
C THR A 662 12.52 7.34 18.04
N GLY A 663 11.79 6.55 18.84
CA GLY A 663 12.06 6.37 20.27
C GLY A 663 11.83 7.62 21.15
N LYS A 664 11.45 8.75 20.55
CA LYS A 664 11.08 9.99 21.25
C LYS A 664 9.64 9.94 21.74
N CYS A 665 9.20 10.95 22.49
CA CYS A 665 7.88 10.96 23.13
C CYS A 665 7.00 12.12 22.68
N VAL A 666 5.68 11.90 22.71
CA VAL A 666 4.68 12.94 22.45
C VAL A 666 4.62 13.91 23.63
N ILE A 667 4.86 15.19 23.33
CA ILE A 667 4.87 16.31 24.27
C ILE A 667 4.06 17.50 23.71
N PRO A 668 3.59 18.44 24.55
CA PRO A 668 3.07 19.72 24.07
C PRO A 668 4.18 20.56 23.45
N LEU A 669 3.86 21.39 22.46
CA LEU A 669 4.80 22.33 21.84
C LEU A 669 5.51 23.21 22.89
N ASP A 670 6.83 23.31 22.77
CA ASP A 670 7.80 23.89 23.73
C ASP A 670 7.66 23.37 25.17
N GLY A 671 7.04 22.21 25.37
CA GLY A 671 6.81 21.62 26.68
C GLY A 671 5.82 22.39 27.57
N ASN A 672 4.93 23.22 27.02
CA ASN A 672 3.94 23.96 27.80
C ASN A 672 2.50 23.43 27.61
N PRO A 673 1.88 22.80 28.63
CA PRO A 673 0.56 22.20 28.51
C PRO A 673 -0.54 23.27 28.64
N VAL A 674 -0.82 23.96 27.53
CA VAL A 674 -1.93 24.93 27.40
C VAL A 674 -2.90 24.50 26.31
N ALA A 675 -4.17 24.87 26.44
CA ALA A 675 -5.17 24.55 25.42
C ALA A 675 -4.83 25.26 24.10
N GLY A 676 -4.97 24.57 22.97
CA GLY A 676 -4.56 25.03 21.64
C GLY A 676 -3.07 24.76 21.31
N ALA A 677 -2.27 24.23 22.23
CA ALA A 677 -0.89 23.82 21.92
C ALA A 677 -0.89 22.54 21.06
N PRO A 678 -0.14 22.52 19.93
CA PRO A 678 0.14 21.30 19.18
C PRO A 678 0.80 20.21 20.03
N LEU A 679 0.53 18.95 19.68
CA LEU A 679 1.34 17.82 20.10
C LEU A 679 2.44 17.56 19.09
N VAL A 680 3.66 17.45 19.58
CA VAL A 680 4.89 17.23 18.81
C VAL A 680 5.73 16.15 19.46
N GLN A 681 6.72 15.60 18.75
CA GLN A 681 7.72 14.78 19.43
C GLN A 681 8.79 15.63 20.13
N GLY A 682 9.33 15.09 21.22
CA GLY A 682 10.53 15.59 21.88
C GLY A 682 11.04 14.62 22.94
N ASP A 683 11.94 15.11 23.79
CA ASP A 683 12.63 14.26 24.74
C ASP A 683 11.69 13.74 25.85
N CYS A 684 11.71 12.42 26.08
CA CYS A 684 10.86 11.71 27.03
C CYS A 684 11.06 12.11 28.50
N THR A 685 12.09 12.90 28.81
CA THR A 685 12.44 13.41 30.14
C THR A 685 11.95 14.83 30.41
N SER A 686 11.32 15.50 29.43
CA SER A 686 10.73 16.83 29.60
C SER A 686 9.82 16.91 30.85
N ALA A 687 9.96 18.00 31.61
CA ALA A 687 9.71 18.05 33.06
C ALA A 687 8.21 18.09 33.45
N GLY A 688 7.49 17.00 33.21
CA GLY A 688 6.11 16.79 33.67
C GLY A 688 5.02 17.20 32.69
N SER A 689 5.34 18.00 31.66
CA SER A 689 4.38 18.45 30.64
C SER A 689 4.10 17.40 29.56
N GLY A 690 5.05 16.51 29.27
CA GLY A 690 4.89 15.34 28.39
C GLY A 690 4.43 14.06 29.09
N ARG A 691 3.74 14.18 30.23
CA ARG A 691 3.29 13.04 31.04
C ARG A 691 1.78 12.88 30.95
N TRP A 692 1.38 11.63 30.69
CA TRP A 692 0.03 11.24 30.32
C TRP A 692 -0.60 10.32 31.37
N SER A 693 -1.92 10.40 31.44
CA SER A 693 -2.78 9.55 32.26
C SER A 693 -4.02 9.19 31.43
N LEU A 694 -4.52 7.98 31.57
CA LEU A 694 -5.65 7.49 30.77
C LEU A 694 -6.96 7.74 31.52
N PHE A 695 -7.93 8.36 30.86
CA PHE A 695 -9.27 8.58 31.40
C PHE A 695 -10.29 7.86 30.52
N ALA A 696 -11.17 7.05 31.13
CA ALA A 696 -12.24 6.39 30.39
C ALA A 696 -13.27 7.42 29.87
N THR A 697 -13.85 7.11 28.71
CA THR A 697 -14.94 7.88 28.08
C THR A 697 -15.94 6.91 27.46
N ASP A 698 -17.15 7.37 27.13
CA ASP A 698 -18.17 6.58 26.41
C ASP A 698 -17.71 6.05 25.04
N TYR A 699 -16.59 6.57 24.50
CA TYR A 699 -16.06 6.25 23.18
C TYR A 699 -14.68 5.57 23.23
N GLY A 700 -14.21 5.12 24.39
CA GLY A 700 -12.87 4.56 24.59
C GLY A 700 -12.14 5.24 25.75
N PHE A 701 -11.02 5.90 25.48
CA PHE A 701 -10.28 6.67 26.48
C PHE A 701 -9.70 7.98 25.93
N SER A 702 -9.42 8.94 26.80
CA SER A 702 -8.66 10.16 26.47
C SER A 702 -7.27 10.10 27.10
N LEU A 703 -6.27 10.57 26.35
CA LEU A 703 -4.93 10.87 26.86
C LEU A 703 -4.96 12.23 27.55
N ARG A 704 -4.82 12.25 28.87
CA ARG A 704 -4.86 13.48 29.68
C ARG A 704 -3.49 13.84 30.23
N THR A 705 -3.08 15.10 30.09
CA THR A 705 -1.85 15.63 30.68
C THR A 705 -1.96 15.62 32.21
N THR A 706 -0.90 15.19 32.91
CA THR A 706 -0.88 15.24 34.39
C THR A 706 -0.74 16.66 34.93
N ALA A 707 -0.19 17.57 34.12
CA ALA A 707 -0.16 19.01 34.40
C ALA A 707 -1.27 19.72 33.59
N GLY A 708 -2.11 20.50 34.27
CA GLY A 708 -3.22 21.25 33.65
C GLY A 708 -4.48 20.43 33.37
N GLY A 709 -4.37 19.10 33.22
CA GLY A 709 -5.52 18.21 33.06
C GLY A 709 -6.23 18.33 31.71
N LEU A 710 -5.52 18.80 30.68
CA LEU A 710 -5.98 18.92 29.29
C LEU A 710 -5.89 17.57 28.58
N VAL A 711 -6.67 17.38 27.52
CA VAL A 711 -6.71 16.13 26.74
C VAL A 711 -6.19 16.30 25.32
N ALA A 712 -5.61 15.23 24.77
CA ALA A 712 -5.24 15.16 23.36
C ALA A 712 -6.49 14.96 22.48
N GLY A 713 -6.74 15.87 21.54
CA GLY A 713 -7.83 15.78 20.57
C GLY A 713 -7.44 16.31 19.19
N VAL A 714 -8.27 16.03 18.20
CA VAL A 714 -8.09 16.52 16.83
C VAL A 714 -8.38 18.02 16.76
N GLY A 715 -7.43 18.81 16.25
CA GLY A 715 -7.51 20.27 16.20
C GLY A 715 -8.06 20.86 14.90
N SER A 716 -8.33 22.17 14.94
CA SER A 716 -8.64 23.02 13.78
C SER A 716 -7.38 23.29 12.93
N GLN A 717 -6.25 23.46 13.59
CA GLN A 717 -4.91 23.65 13.02
C GLN A 717 -4.51 22.51 12.07
N ARG A 718 -3.70 22.84 11.05
CA ARG A 718 -3.20 21.88 10.07
C ARG A 718 -1.70 21.97 9.88
N PHE A 719 -1.12 20.85 9.47
CA PHE A 719 0.22 20.76 8.90
C PHE A 719 0.11 20.17 7.49
N GLY A 720 0.25 21.02 6.48
CA GLY A 720 -0.15 20.68 5.11
C GLY A 720 -1.65 20.39 5.03
N ALA A 721 -2.01 19.23 4.49
CA ALA A 721 -3.41 18.78 4.42
C ALA A 721 -3.95 18.23 5.76
N SER A 722 -3.07 17.66 6.59
CA SER A 722 -3.44 16.89 7.78
C SER A 722 -3.77 17.78 8.97
N ARG A 723 -4.74 17.37 9.80
CA ARG A 723 -5.05 18.06 11.07
C ARG A 723 -4.00 17.76 12.12
N LEU A 724 -3.63 18.76 12.92
CA LEU A 724 -2.79 18.55 14.11
C LEU A 724 -3.59 17.90 15.23
N LEU A 725 -2.93 17.05 16.04
CA LEU A 725 -3.39 16.79 17.39
C LEU A 725 -2.99 17.97 18.29
N VAL A 726 -3.91 18.43 19.12
CA VAL A 726 -3.71 19.57 20.02
C VAL A 726 -4.23 19.25 21.42
N LEU A 727 -3.76 20.00 22.42
CA LEU A 727 -4.34 19.97 23.76
C LEU A 727 -5.66 20.75 23.82
N GLN A 728 -6.67 20.17 24.44
CA GLN A 728 -8.03 20.72 24.53
C GLN A 728 -8.56 20.63 25.97
N GLN A 729 -9.59 21.43 26.26
CA GLN A 729 -10.36 21.26 27.50
C GLN A 729 -11.16 19.96 27.43
N PRO A 730 -11.24 19.18 28.53
CA PRO A 730 -11.90 17.88 28.51
C PRO A 730 -13.43 18.01 28.44
N GLU A 731 -14.02 17.54 27.35
CA GLU A 731 -15.48 17.49 27.14
C GLU A 731 -16.01 16.07 26.83
N GLN A 732 -15.14 15.05 26.86
CA GLN A 732 -15.46 13.64 26.53
C GLN A 732 -16.02 13.44 25.12
N ALA A 733 -15.74 14.37 24.19
CA ALA A 733 -16.16 14.29 22.80
C ALA A 733 -15.37 13.23 22.01
N ARG A 734 -15.99 12.71 20.95
CA ARG A 734 -15.45 11.61 20.11
C ARG A 734 -14.10 11.94 19.50
N HIS A 735 -13.83 13.20 19.18
CA HIS A 735 -12.56 13.66 18.63
C HIS A 735 -11.43 13.81 19.70
N GLN A 736 -11.77 13.74 21.00
CA GLN A 736 -10.84 13.67 22.14
C GLN A 736 -10.68 12.25 22.69
N SER A 737 -11.50 11.32 22.20
CA SER A 737 -11.47 9.91 22.56
C SER A 737 -10.68 9.10 21.53
N TRP A 738 -10.05 8.04 22.04
CA TRP A 738 -9.17 7.15 21.32
C TRP A 738 -9.48 5.70 21.72
N THR A 739 -9.20 4.78 20.80
CA THR A 739 -9.04 3.36 21.07
C THR A 739 -7.61 2.94 20.73
N ALA A 740 -7.16 1.80 21.27
CA ALA A 740 -5.80 1.32 21.07
C ALA A 740 -5.83 -0.08 20.47
N VAL A 741 -5.42 -0.21 19.21
CA VAL A 741 -5.32 -1.49 18.50
C VAL A 741 -3.87 -1.97 18.55
N PRO A 742 -3.57 -3.27 18.76
CA PRO A 742 -2.20 -3.78 18.68
C PRO A 742 -1.49 -3.40 17.37
N GLY A 743 -0.18 -3.12 17.44
CA GLY A 743 0.68 -2.78 16.30
C GLY A 743 2.07 -3.41 16.39
#